data_AF-A0A9D1EGG9-F1
#
_entry.id   AF-A0A9D1EGG9-F1
#
_cell.length_a   1.000
_cell.length_b   1.000
_cell.length_c   1.000
_cell.angle_alpha   90.00
_cell.angle_beta   90.00
_cell.angle_gamma   90.00
#
_symmetry.space_group_name_H-M   'P 1'
#
loop_
_entity.id
_entity.type
_entity.pdbx_description
1 polymer ?
#
loop_
_entity_poly.entity_id
_entity_poly.type
_entity_poly.pdbx_seq_one_letter_code
_entity_poly.pdbx_strand_id
1 'polypeptide(L)'
;MKLLSGGDHHGRFRRSITGLVAGILIVGSIIPETAIAVEAASPEWGTEWNEEGLIERNAIESEKETEIQAYSEKSSEAESLEQQTEMESSEVSSKEETISSEETEDPKNTENIPITDETTEQATMKEVEASASSKTTEELEKEIADQREAMNQVHKDMSTIIVDEEEPGIALMQDNEEDLQRQRSAASADLARLNSLAAQSKALSQSKSGTIRQCEIVSVNGDNRISVTASLPATITGTVYLMELNSYEYSLAGKTPVAQAAASSSVTMQVSLGSVQGSDSKLFSKFVVATKNPDGSYTAVTAPSYITNPGVVAANTFAFPITSSKKGLQANATMVEDSVELGVKHVAVNFCIDQMISQNGGIAYNYKGKTYYFNQSYINAYDALLRSYYENNIQVSFIVLLGNNKNAEGLLYEAALDTGKYSPNNYALDTSNKEDAEWVEAIMTFLGSRYTRTDGQNGQIVNWILGNELNTPMYYNWMGSVSFDTYVNELTRTYRIFTTALKSCYSNVRTYLSFDYCWGSIPNNTDIAFSTREILDSMDDIIELEGDINWNIAYHAYPFMLKDPVFWDDDAAVVNDSEDSRIVNMKNIQVLTDYVEKNFGKDTRIILSEQGFSCDSTNNQNSQMKQAASYAYGYYISESCDMIDAFIIRAHVDNRIETNQGFYFGLWTNKDGEIEVANQKRELWEVVKYIDTSSTFEYTNPLLPWVDCVDAWDNTAPRLENFDPNKFQNIDGSTNDGLPTIASISYSAHVQNKGWMPYVEADQKAGTTGESLRVESFKIKLDTNVDGGVSYAAHVQNKGWMTPVTDGQSCGTTGKSLRVEALWIRLTGELEKEYDVYYRAHIQNEGWLGWASNGSYAGSSGRSFRMEAFQIKLVKKGAEAPSSTKAAYVK
;
A
#
# COMPACT_ATOMS: atom_id res chain seq x y z
N MET A 1 -14.71 50.92 -6.06
CA MET A 1 -15.53 51.63 -7.07
C MET A 1 -14.60 52.59 -7.84
N LYS A 2 -14.31 52.31 -9.13
CA LYS A 2 -13.35 53.06 -9.99
C LYS A 2 -11.87 53.03 -9.54
N LEU A 3 -10.86 53.17 -10.41
CA LEU A 3 -10.73 52.81 -11.85
C LEU A 3 -9.23 52.66 -12.23
N LEU A 4 -8.99 52.13 -13.43
CA LEU A 4 -7.70 51.77 -14.06
C LEU A 4 -6.70 52.91 -14.31
N SER A 5 -5.41 52.57 -14.23
CA SER A 5 -4.34 52.98 -15.17
C SER A 5 -3.17 51.99 -15.03
N GLY A 6 -2.50 51.48 -16.06
CA GLY A 6 -2.56 51.82 -17.48
C GLY A 6 -1.24 52.46 -17.94
N GLY A 7 -0.26 51.64 -18.30
CA GLY A 7 1.06 52.08 -18.76
C GLY A 7 1.71 51.01 -19.65
N ASP A 8 1.97 51.37 -20.90
CA ASP A 8 2.53 50.52 -21.96
C ASP A 8 3.97 50.99 -22.29
N HIS A 9 4.86 50.06 -22.62
CA HIS A 9 6.00 50.34 -23.50
C HIS A 9 6.64 49.08 -24.13
N HIS A 10 6.69 49.06 -25.47
CA HIS A 10 7.42 48.07 -26.25
C HIS A 10 8.94 48.07 -25.98
N GLY A 11 9.46 46.93 -25.52
CA GLY A 11 10.39 46.10 -26.32
C GLY A 11 11.86 46.51 -26.45
N ARG A 12 12.74 45.53 -26.20
CA ARG A 12 14.02 45.37 -26.92
C ARG A 12 14.53 43.92 -26.90
N PHE A 13 14.67 43.35 -28.09
CA PHE A 13 15.38 42.09 -28.31
C PHE A 13 16.86 42.21 -27.91
N ARG A 14 17.39 41.23 -27.19
CA ARG A 14 18.77 40.74 -27.38
C ARG A 14 18.84 39.27 -26.98
N ARG A 15 19.37 38.43 -27.87
CA ARG A 15 19.65 37.02 -27.60
C ARG A 15 20.89 36.91 -26.70
N SER A 16 20.84 35.99 -25.74
CA SER A 16 22.00 35.19 -25.36
C SER A 16 21.64 33.74 -25.67
N ILE A 17 22.57 32.96 -26.21
CA ILE A 17 22.39 31.52 -26.45
C ILE A 17 23.45 30.81 -25.62
N THR A 18 23.01 29.88 -24.77
CA THR A 18 23.84 28.85 -24.16
C THR A 18 22.92 27.63 -24.02
N GLY A 19 23.39 26.46 -24.46
CA GLY A 19 22.53 25.30 -24.65
C GLY A 19 22.10 24.67 -23.33
N LEU A 20 20.85 24.22 -23.25
CA LEU A 20 20.33 23.37 -22.19
C LEU A 20 19.67 22.16 -22.86
N VAL A 21 20.02 20.95 -22.43
CA VAL A 21 19.46 19.71 -23.00
C VAL A 21 18.04 19.53 -22.48
N ALA A 22 17.07 19.36 -23.37
CA ALA A 22 15.66 19.32 -23.02
C ALA A 22 15.23 17.94 -22.50
N GLY A 23 15.16 17.78 -21.18
CA GLY A 23 14.33 16.74 -20.56
C GLY A 23 12.85 17.11 -20.69
N ILE A 24 12.13 16.45 -21.60
CA ILE A 24 10.69 16.66 -21.80
C ILE A 24 9.92 15.55 -21.07
N LEU A 25 9.09 15.93 -20.11
CA LEU A 25 8.07 15.07 -19.52
C LEU A 25 6.82 15.08 -20.41
N ILE A 26 6.44 13.89 -20.92
CA ILE A 26 5.12 13.61 -21.47
C ILE A 26 4.69 12.26 -20.89
N VAL A 27 3.70 12.28 -20.00
CA VAL A 27 2.84 11.13 -19.71
C VAL A 27 1.52 11.41 -20.42
N GLY A 28 1.21 10.63 -21.46
CA GLY A 28 0.02 10.79 -22.31
C GLY A 28 0.30 10.56 -23.80
N SER A 29 -0.31 9.53 -24.36
CA SER A 29 -0.17 9.15 -25.77
C SER A 29 -1.08 9.96 -26.70
N ILE A 30 -0.59 10.29 -27.90
CA ILE A 30 -1.32 10.26 -29.19
C ILE A 30 -0.31 10.51 -30.32
N ILE A 31 -0.39 9.71 -31.39
CA ILE A 31 0.35 9.91 -32.65
C ILE A 31 -0.65 9.85 -33.81
N PRO A 32 -0.58 10.80 -34.77
CA PRO A 32 -0.96 10.57 -36.15
C PRO A 32 0.30 10.49 -37.04
N GLU A 33 0.36 9.49 -37.93
CA GLU A 33 1.50 9.31 -38.84
C GLU A 33 1.60 10.42 -39.90
N THR A 34 2.82 10.92 -40.16
CA THR A 34 3.49 10.77 -41.47
C THR A 34 4.88 11.42 -41.44
N ALA A 35 5.83 10.85 -42.18
CA ALA A 35 7.23 11.26 -42.12
C ALA A 35 7.56 12.47 -43.01
N ILE A 36 8.35 13.41 -42.47
CA ILE A 36 9.22 14.30 -43.25
C ILE A 36 10.60 14.27 -42.61
N ALA A 37 11.59 13.75 -43.33
CA ALA A 37 12.99 13.84 -42.92
C ALA A 37 13.58 15.21 -43.33
N VAL A 38 14.26 15.88 -42.40
CA VAL A 38 15.14 17.02 -42.69
C VAL A 38 16.43 16.85 -41.89
N GLU A 39 17.49 16.41 -42.55
CA GLU A 39 18.84 16.64 -42.04
C GLU A 39 19.16 18.14 -42.11
N ALA A 40 19.67 18.71 -41.02
CA ALA A 40 20.23 20.06 -41.01
C ALA A 40 21.37 20.13 -39.99
N ALA A 41 22.60 19.87 -40.45
CA ALA A 41 23.79 19.95 -39.62
C ALA A 41 24.19 21.40 -39.28
N SER A 42 25.04 21.50 -38.24
CA SER A 42 25.67 22.67 -37.64
C SER A 42 26.04 23.85 -38.57
N PRO A 43 25.77 25.10 -38.16
CA PRO A 43 26.37 26.29 -38.77
C PRO A 43 27.54 26.83 -37.91
N GLU A 44 28.77 26.39 -38.18
CA GLU A 44 29.97 27.14 -37.76
C GLU A 44 30.09 28.44 -38.57
N TRP A 45 30.53 29.54 -37.94
CA TRP A 45 30.73 30.83 -38.61
C TRP A 45 32.21 31.07 -38.90
N GLY A 46 32.63 30.65 -40.09
CA GLY A 46 34.03 30.53 -40.49
C GLY A 46 34.83 31.82 -40.71
N THR A 47 36.07 31.59 -41.16
CA THR A 47 36.99 32.59 -41.69
C THR A 47 37.45 32.17 -43.08
N GLU A 48 37.13 33.01 -44.09
CA GLU A 48 37.79 33.18 -45.40
C GLU A 48 38.18 31.93 -46.25
N TRP A 49 37.82 31.92 -47.54
CA TRP A 49 38.75 32.08 -48.69
C TRP A 49 38.07 31.75 -50.06
N ASN A 50 38.17 32.71 -50.97
CA ASN A 50 38.13 32.72 -52.45
C ASN A 50 37.27 31.73 -53.32
N GLU A 51 36.37 32.34 -54.10
CA GLU A 51 36.31 32.40 -55.59
C GLU A 51 36.11 31.16 -56.50
N GLU A 52 35.09 31.30 -57.38
CA GLU A 52 34.91 30.78 -58.76
C GLU A 52 34.62 29.28 -59.05
N GLY A 53 33.88 29.03 -60.16
CA GLY A 53 33.56 27.70 -60.73
C GLY A 53 32.17 27.13 -60.37
N LEU A 54 31.02 27.66 -60.82
CA LEU A 54 30.47 27.68 -62.19
C LEU A 54 30.36 26.31 -62.93
N ILE A 55 29.12 25.78 -62.93
CA ILE A 55 28.41 25.10 -64.04
C ILE A 55 29.04 23.84 -64.70
N GLU A 56 28.46 22.67 -64.39
CA GLU A 56 28.09 21.60 -65.37
C GLU A 56 27.07 20.65 -64.68
N ARG A 57 25.75 20.81 -64.87
CA ARG A 57 24.89 20.33 -65.98
C ARG A 57 24.83 18.80 -66.18
N ASN A 58 23.73 18.21 -65.66
CA ASN A 58 22.84 17.26 -66.31
C ASN A 58 23.42 16.37 -67.45
N ALA A 59 23.98 15.19 -67.12
CA ALA A 59 24.29 14.14 -68.10
C ALA A 59 24.39 12.70 -67.50
N ILE A 60 23.62 12.39 -66.44
CA ILE A 60 23.44 11.02 -65.89
C ILE A 60 21.98 10.98 -65.39
N GLU A 61 20.97 10.65 -66.20
CA GLU A 61 20.64 9.31 -66.77
C GLU A 61 20.46 8.25 -65.66
N SER A 62 19.24 8.00 -65.21
CA SER A 62 18.26 7.06 -65.82
C SER A 62 18.67 5.58 -65.84
N GLU A 63 19.71 5.19 -65.08
CA GLU A 63 20.15 3.80 -64.92
C GLU A 63 19.94 3.20 -63.50
N LYS A 64 19.08 3.77 -62.65
CA LYS A 64 18.94 3.33 -61.24
C LYS A 64 17.56 3.02 -60.68
N GLU A 65 16.47 3.21 -61.44
CA GLU A 65 15.11 2.85 -61.00
C GLU A 65 14.48 1.69 -61.79
N THR A 66 15.29 0.96 -62.59
CA THR A 66 14.78 -0.14 -63.44
C THR A 66 15.53 -1.47 -63.28
N GLU A 67 16.62 -1.55 -62.51
CA GLU A 67 17.55 -2.70 -62.60
C GLU A 67 17.93 -3.39 -61.27
N ILE A 68 17.39 -2.99 -60.12
CA ILE A 68 17.49 -3.78 -58.87
C ILE A 68 16.16 -4.50 -58.52
N GLN A 69 15.08 -4.21 -59.26
CA GLN A 69 13.90 -5.10 -59.36
C GLN A 69 14.16 -6.30 -60.30
N ALA A 70 15.43 -6.63 -60.57
CA ALA A 70 15.85 -7.70 -61.47
C ALA A 70 16.84 -8.72 -60.83
N TYR A 71 17.18 -8.55 -59.54
CA TYR A 71 18.26 -9.32 -58.90
C TYR A 71 17.88 -10.16 -57.66
N SER A 72 16.65 -10.07 -57.16
CA SER A 72 16.12 -10.95 -56.09
C SER A 72 15.29 -12.11 -56.65
N GLU A 73 14.44 -11.87 -57.66
CA GLU A 73 13.50 -12.84 -58.25
C GLU A 73 14.16 -13.96 -59.10
N LYS A 74 15.48 -14.20 -58.98
CA LYS A 74 16.21 -15.21 -59.78
C LYS A 74 17.27 -16.04 -59.04
N SER A 75 17.36 -15.98 -57.72
CA SER A 75 18.38 -16.72 -56.96
C SER A 75 17.86 -17.68 -55.86
N SER A 76 16.54 -17.86 -55.71
CA SER A 76 15.99 -18.87 -54.78
C SER A 76 14.67 -19.53 -55.23
N GLU A 77 13.97 -19.02 -56.26
CA GLU A 77 12.97 -19.82 -57.00
C GLU A 77 13.61 -20.91 -57.89
N ALA A 78 14.93 -21.08 -57.80
CA ALA A 78 15.73 -22.03 -58.59
C ALA A 78 15.88 -23.43 -57.96
N GLU A 79 15.28 -23.72 -56.79
CA GLU A 79 15.33 -25.06 -56.17
C GLU A 79 13.95 -25.71 -55.90
N SER A 80 12.83 -25.02 -56.17
CA SER A 80 11.49 -25.50 -55.78
C SER A 80 10.63 -26.12 -56.90
N LEU A 81 11.10 -26.14 -58.15
CA LEU A 81 10.24 -26.54 -59.29
C LEU A 81 10.93 -27.24 -60.49
N GLU A 82 12.01 -28.02 -60.27
CA GLU A 82 12.60 -28.88 -61.32
C GLU A 82 12.76 -30.37 -60.90
N GLN A 83 11.79 -30.94 -60.16
CA GLN A 83 11.61 -32.40 -60.12
C GLN A 83 10.20 -32.93 -59.75
N GLN A 84 9.18 -32.37 -60.40
CA GLN A 84 7.99 -33.12 -60.82
C GLN A 84 7.83 -32.83 -62.33
N THR A 85 7.70 -33.80 -63.25
CA THR A 85 7.42 -35.25 -63.15
C THR A 85 8.06 -36.02 -64.30
N GLU A 86 8.51 -37.27 -64.09
CA GLU A 86 8.41 -38.31 -65.13
C GLU A 86 8.52 -39.75 -64.58
N MET A 87 8.07 -40.71 -65.39
CA MET A 87 8.09 -42.18 -65.23
C MET A 87 7.21 -42.84 -64.15
N GLU A 88 6.16 -43.46 -64.68
CA GLU A 88 5.13 -44.29 -64.06
C GLU A 88 5.62 -45.71 -63.66
N SER A 89 4.70 -46.47 -63.05
CA SER A 89 4.48 -47.94 -63.17
C SER A 89 5.09 -48.94 -62.16
N SER A 90 4.21 -49.81 -61.62
CA SER A 90 4.45 -51.13 -60.97
C SER A 90 5.30 -51.18 -59.67
N GLU A 91 5.10 -52.08 -58.70
CA GLU A 91 4.14 -53.19 -58.45
C GLU A 91 4.03 -53.38 -56.89
N VAL A 92 2.83 -53.43 -56.27
CA VAL A 92 2.05 -54.64 -55.86
C VAL A 92 2.54 -55.42 -54.60
N SER A 93 1.58 -55.74 -53.71
CA SER A 93 1.65 -56.63 -52.51
C SER A 93 2.35 -56.07 -51.26
N SER A 94 1.92 -56.31 -50.01
CA SER A 94 0.78 -57.09 -49.44
C SER A 94 0.23 -56.33 -48.20
N LYS A 95 -1.09 -56.26 -47.94
CA LYS A 95 -1.89 -57.12 -47.02
C LYS A 95 -1.35 -57.24 -45.57
N GLU A 96 -2.17 -57.21 -44.50
CA GLU A 96 -3.64 -57.20 -44.33
C GLU A 96 -3.97 -56.56 -42.94
N GLU A 97 -4.99 -55.70 -42.80
CA GLU A 97 -6.33 -55.95 -42.21
C GLU A 97 -6.37 -56.33 -40.71
N THR A 98 -7.35 -55.96 -39.85
CA THR A 98 -8.54 -55.05 -39.87
C THR A 98 -8.82 -54.65 -38.37
N ILE A 99 -9.93 -54.11 -37.83
CA ILE A 99 -11.35 -53.94 -38.23
C ILE A 99 -12.04 -52.76 -37.47
N SER A 100 -13.37 -52.77 -37.42
CA SER A 100 -14.37 -51.90 -36.74
C SER A 100 -14.23 -51.84 -35.20
N SER A 101 -14.85 -50.95 -34.40
CA SER A 101 -16.28 -50.52 -34.32
C SER A 101 -17.26 -51.70 -34.11
N GLU A 102 -18.43 -51.57 -33.46
CA GLU A 102 -19.35 -50.42 -33.33
C GLU A 102 -20.23 -50.48 -32.04
N GLU A 103 -21.09 -49.47 -31.89
CA GLU A 103 -22.30 -49.27 -31.05
C GLU A 103 -22.99 -50.44 -30.29
N THR A 104 -23.70 -50.13 -29.19
CA THR A 104 -25.20 -50.17 -29.13
C THR A 104 -25.81 -49.69 -27.78
N GLU A 105 -27.14 -49.60 -27.72
CA GLU A 105 -27.97 -48.80 -26.79
C GLU A 105 -28.36 -49.43 -25.42
N ASP A 106 -28.95 -48.55 -24.59
CA ASP A 106 -30.02 -48.65 -23.54
C ASP A 106 -31.01 -49.87 -23.66
N PRO A 107 -31.97 -50.20 -22.72
CA PRO A 107 -32.56 -49.35 -21.65
C PRO A 107 -33.08 -50.03 -20.34
N LYS A 108 -33.84 -49.26 -19.53
CA LYS A 108 -34.87 -49.64 -18.50
C LYS A 108 -34.38 -50.09 -17.09
N ASN A 109 -35.15 -49.98 -15.99
CA ASN A 109 -36.31 -49.17 -15.53
C ASN A 109 -36.58 -49.56 -14.04
N THR A 110 -37.12 -48.72 -13.12
CA THR A 110 -38.53 -48.75 -12.62
C THR A 110 -38.74 -47.87 -11.37
N GLU A 111 -39.94 -47.25 -11.23
CA GLU A 111 -40.89 -47.18 -10.07
C GLU A 111 -40.39 -46.89 -8.61
N ASN A 112 -41.14 -46.28 -7.65
CA ASN A 112 -42.41 -45.51 -7.54
C ASN A 112 -42.48 -44.87 -6.10
N ILE A 113 -42.80 -43.58 -5.84
CA ILE A 113 -44.14 -42.91 -5.67
C ILE A 113 -44.87 -43.24 -4.31
N PRO A 114 -45.54 -42.32 -3.53
CA PRO A 114 -45.40 -40.85 -3.24
C PRO A 114 -45.77 -40.43 -1.74
N ILE A 115 -46.39 -39.23 -1.49
CA ILE A 115 -47.19 -38.74 -0.29
C ILE A 115 -46.44 -38.14 0.94
N THR A 116 -46.82 -37.03 1.65
CA THR A 116 -47.68 -35.80 1.46
C THR A 116 -47.38 -34.71 2.54
N ASP A 117 -47.56 -33.42 2.17
CA ASP A 117 -48.23 -32.27 2.84
C ASP A 117 -47.95 -31.73 4.29
N GLU A 118 -47.71 -30.40 4.32
CA GLU A 118 -48.33 -29.31 5.14
C GLU A 118 -47.95 -28.87 6.59
N THR A 119 -48.00 -27.53 6.76
CA THR A 119 -48.28 -26.67 7.95
C THR A 119 -47.21 -26.22 9.00
N THR A 120 -46.72 -24.99 8.78
CA THR A 120 -46.83 -23.77 9.64
C THR A 120 -46.25 -23.65 11.08
N GLU A 121 -45.29 -22.72 11.21
CA GLU A 121 -44.96 -21.79 12.33
C GLU A 121 -44.48 -22.22 13.74
N GLN A 122 -43.47 -21.44 14.19
CA GLN A 122 -43.12 -21.02 15.57
C GLN A 122 -42.81 -22.09 16.66
N ALA A 123 -41.52 -22.18 17.05
CA ALA A 123 -41.05 -21.64 18.34
C ALA A 123 -39.54 -21.86 18.62
N THR A 124 -38.76 -20.77 18.56
CA THR A 124 -37.65 -20.39 19.49
C THR A 124 -36.56 -21.40 19.95
N MET A 125 -35.29 -20.96 19.85
CA MET A 125 -34.16 -21.26 20.75
C MET A 125 -33.63 -22.70 20.83
N LYS A 126 -32.91 -23.15 19.79
CA LYS A 126 -31.76 -24.07 19.98
C LYS A 126 -30.76 -24.14 18.82
N GLU A 127 -30.17 -23.01 18.43
CA GLU A 127 -29.08 -22.99 17.45
C GLU A 127 -28.00 -21.94 17.76
N VAL A 128 -27.23 -22.26 18.80
CA VAL A 128 -25.85 -21.80 19.02
C VAL A 128 -25.04 -23.10 19.16
N GLU A 129 -23.79 -23.12 18.71
CA GLU A 129 -22.90 -24.31 18.60
C GLU A 129 -23.12 -25.25 17.39
N ALA A 130 -23.21 -24.72 16.15
CA ALA A 130 -23.29 -25.57 14.94
C ALA A 130 -22.69 -24.98 13.62
N SER A 131 -21.55 -24.27 13.63
CA SER A 131 -20.94 -23.75 12.39
C SER A 131 -19.40 -23.67 12.33
N ALA A 132 -18.69 -24.47 13.12
CA ALA A 132 -17.25 -24.65 12.96
C ALA A 132 -16.93 -25.71 11.87
N SER A 133 -17.04 -25.32 10.60
CA SER A 133 -16.73 -26.23 9.48
C SER A 133 -15.23 -26.53 9.41
N SER A 134 -14.85 -27.80 9.54
CA SER A 134 -13.48 -28.25 9.34
C SER A 134 -13.19 -28.43 7.85
N LYS A 135 -12.68 -27.37 7.20
CA LYS A 135 -12.20 -27.42 5.81
C LYS A 135 -11.22 -28.59 5.64
N THR A 136 -11.41 -29.35 4.57
CA THR A 136 -10.50 -30.41 4.13
C THR A 136 -9.17 -29.84 3.63
N THR A 137 -8.16 -30.69 3.46
CA THR A 137 -6.89 -30.27 2.88
C THR A 137 -7.07 -29.73 1.45
N GLU A 138 -7.93 -30.33 0.64
CA GLU A 138 -8.25 -29.84 -0.72
C GLU A 138 -8.97 -28.49 -0.69
N GLU A 139 -9.88 -28.25 0.28
CA GLU A 139 -10.52 -26.93 0.44
C GLU A 139 -9.54 -25.86 0.97
N LEU A 140 -8.54 -26.24 1.78
CA LEU A 140 -7.49 -25.31 2.26
C LEU A 140 -6.45 -25.03 1.19
N GLU A 141 -6.00 -26.03 0.44
CA GLU A 141 -5.10 -25.86 -0.70
C GLU A 141 -5.80 -25.08 -1.81
N LYS A 142 -7.10 -25.31 -2.06
CA LYS A 142 -7.91 -24.47 -2.94
C LYS A 142 -8.08 -23.06 -2.38
N GLU A 143 -8.37 -22.87 -1.09
CA GLU A 143 -8.48 -21.51 -0.52
C GLU A 143 -7.15 -20.73 -0.61
N ILE A 144 -6.02 -21.40 -0.44
CA ILE A 144 -4.68 -20.80 -0.64
C ILE A 144 -4.42 -20.53 -2.13
N ALA A 145 -4.87 -21.39 -3.05
CA ALA A 145 -4.80 -21.16 -4.48
C ALA A 145 -5.71 -20.00 -4.93
N ASP A 146 -6.97 -19.99 -4.53
CA ASP A 146 -7.95 -18.92 -4.74
C ASP A 146 -7.44 -17.59 -4.14
N GLN A 147 -6.76 -17.61 -2.97
CA GLN A 147 -6.13 -16.41 -2.38
C GLN A 147 -4.87 -15.96 -3.14
N ARG A 148 -4.07 -16.89 -3.68
CA ARG A 148 -2.91 -16.56 -4.53
C ARG A 148 -3.35 -16.06 -5.90
N GLU A 149 -4.42 -16.61 -6.48
CA GLU A 149 -5.03 -16.15 -7.72
C GLU A 149 -5.70 -14.79 -7.51
N ALA A 150 -6.41 -14.58 -6.39
CA ALA A 150 -6.92 -13.26 -6.01
C ALA A 150 -5.78 -12.26 -5.73
N MET A 151 -4.66 -12.67 -5.12
CA MET A 151 -3.50 -11.79 -4.93
C MET A 151 -2.81 -11.46 -6.25
N ASN A 152 -2.67 -12.43 -7.15
CA ASN A 152 -2.12 -12.23 -8.49
C ASN A 152 -3.06 -11.37 -9.34
N GLN A 153 -4.38 -11.51 -9.19
CA GLN A 153 -5.36 -10.67 -9.88
C GLN A 153 -5.38 -9.26 -9.29
N VAL A 154 -5.33 -9.09 -7.96
CA VAL A 154 -5.21 -7.77 -7.32
C VAL A 154 -3.89 -7.10 -7.68
N HIS A 155 -2.77 -7.81 -7.67
CA HIS A 155 -1.49 -7.28 -8.13
C HIS A 155 -1.52 -6.97 -9.63
N LYS A 156 -2.14 -7.81 -10.45
CA LYS A 156 -2.38 -7.51 -11.87
C LYS A 156 -3.22 -6.24 -12.00
N ASP A 157 -4.34 -6.12 -11.31
CA ASP A 157 -5.24 -4.96 -11.30
C ASP A 157 -4.52 -3.69 -10.83
N MET A 158 -3.63 -3.78 -9.84
CA MET A 158 -2.74 -2.69 -9.40
C MET A 158 -1.71 -2.33 -10.47
N SER A 159 -1.17 -3.31 -11.20
CA SER A 159 -0.26 -3.07 -12.32
C SER A 159 -0.99 -2.54 -13.57
N THR A 160 -2.25 -2.90 -13.77
CA THR A 160 -3.10 -2.46 -14.90
C THR A 160 -3.87 -1.17 -14.60
N ILE A 161 -3.83 -0.64 -13.37
CA ILE A 161 -4.06 0.81 -13.13
C ILE A 161 -3.03 1.67 -13.88
N ILE A 162 -1.87 1.10 -14.26
CA ILE A 162 -0.91 1.71 -15.19
C ILE A 162 -1.15 1.25 -16.65
N VAL A 163 -1.79 0.09 -16.86
CA VAL A 163 -1.88 -0.63 -18.15
C VAL A 163 -3.35 -0.92 -18.54
N ASP A 164 -4.05 0.09 -19.05
CA ASP A 164 -5.16 -0.11 -20.00
C ASP A 164 -4.61 0.12 -21.43
N GLU A 165 -3.67 -0.75 -21.84
CA GLU A 165 -3.15 -0.82 -23.23
C GLU A 165 -4.04 -1.67 -24.15
N GLU A 166 -5.07 -2.34 -23.61
CA GLU A 166 -6.18 -2.93 -24.38
C GLU A 166 -7.44 -2.05 -24.20
N GLU A 167 -8.17 -1.77 -25.28
CA GLU A 167 -9.31 -0.83 -25.23
C GLU A 167 -10.48 -1.32 -24.36
N PRO A 168 -11.02 -0.40 -23.55
CA PRO A 168 -12.45 -0.09 -23.58
C PRO A 168 -12.74 1.34 -24.08
N GLY A 169 -11.74 2.01 -24.68
CA GLY A 169 -11.75 3.46 -24.94
C GLY A 169 -12.51 3.96 -26.18
N ILE A 170 -12.45 3.27 -27.33
CA ILE A 170 -13.07 3.77 -28.59
C ILE A 170 -14.28 2.92 -28.99
N ALA A 171 -14.34 1.64 -28.59
CA ALA A 171 -15.48 0.74 -28.84
C ALA A 171 -16.84 1.19 -28.23
N LEU A 172 -16.87 2.20 -27.36
CA LEU A 172 -18.11 2.85 -26.86
C LEU A 172 -18.36 4.26 -27.44
N MET A 173 -17.45 4.83 -28.24
CA MET A 173 -17.60 6.18 -28.84
C MET A 173 -18.57 6.22 -30.05
N GLN A 174 -19.64 5.41 -30.01
CA GLN A 174 -20.87 5.65 -30.79
C GLN A 174 -22.12 5.71 -29.91
N ASP A 175 -22.04 5.43 -28.61
CA ASP A 175 -23.13 5.64 -27.66
C ASP A 175 -23.25 7.13 -27.28
N ASN A 176 -23.87 7.85 -28.22
CA ASN A 176 -24.63 9.08 -28.02
C ASN A 176 -23.87 10.33 -27.50
N GLU A 177 -23.65 11.31 -28.39
CA GLU A 177 -23.18 12.66 -28.05
C GLU A 177 -23.99 13.33 -26.93
N GLU A 178 -25.29 13.00 -26.78
CA GLU A 178 -26.09 13.52 -25.67
C GLU A 178 -25.59 13.06 -24.30
N ASP A 179 -25.02 11.87 -24.16
CA ASP A 179 -24.59 11.32 -22.87
C ASP A 179 -23.25 11.92 -22.42
N LEU A 180 -22.31 12.13 -23.35
CA LEU A 180 -21.14 13.00 -23.15
C LEU A 180 -21.55 14.44 -22.79
N GLN A 181 -22.57 14.98 -23.46
CA GLN A 181 -23.08 16.32 -23.16
C GLN A 181 -23.80 16.38 -21.80
N ARG A 182 -24.44 15.31 -21.33
CA ARG A 182 -25.00 15.19 -19.98
C ARG A 182 -23.88 15.19 -18.93
N GLN A 183 -22.84 14.37 -19.11
CA GLN A 183 -21.67 14.32 -18.21
C GLN A 183 -20.99 15.70 -18.08
N ARG A 184 -20.68 16.36 -19.20
CA ARG A 184 -20.12 17.74 -19.19
C ARG A 184 -21.04 18.74 -18.50
N SER A 185 -22.35 18.60 -18.65
CA SER A 185 -23.34 19.47 -17.98
C SER A 185 -23.40 19.22 -16.47
N ALA A 186 -23.26 17.97 -16.01
CA ALA A 186 -23.17 17.59 -14.60
C ALA A 186 -21.87 18.12 -13.98
N ALA A 187 -20.71 17.83 -14.59
CA ALA A 187 -19.40 18.31 -14.15
C ALA A 187 -19.34 19.85 -14.07
N SER A 188 -19.94 20.56 -15.03
CA SER A 188 -20.04 22.02 -15.02
C SER A 188 -20.91 22.56 -13.89
N ALA A 189 -22.03 21.89 -13.58
CA ALA A 189 -22.90 22.25 -12.47
C ALA A 189 -22.24 21.95 -11.11
N ASP A 190 -21.47 20.86 -11.02
CA ASP A 190 -20.75 20.48 -9.81
C ASP A 190 -19.56 21.42 -9.53
N LEU A 191 -18.78 21.78 -10.55
CA LEU A 191 -17.75 22.81 -10.44
C LEU A 191 -18.32 24.14 -9.90
N ALA A 192 -19.54 24.51 -10.29
CA ALA A 192 -20.23 25.67 -9.75
C ALA A 192 -20.68 25.48 -8.28
N ARG A 193 -21.07 24.26 -7.87
CA ARG A 193 -21.35 23.89 -6.47
C ARG A 193 -20.10 23.97 -5.61
N LEU A 194 -18.98 23.38 -6.03
CA LEU A 194 -17.73 23.34 -5.28
C LEU A 194 -17.16 24.75 -5.03
N ASN A 195 -17.11 25.60 -6.07
CA ASN A 195 -16.69 26.99 -5.90
C ASN A 195 -17.64 27.79 -4.97
N SER A 196 -18.94 27.44 -4.93
CA SER A 196 -19.89 28.02 -3.97
C SER A 196 -19.67 27.52 -2.54
N LEU A 197 -19.27 26.26 -2.34
CA LEU A 197 -18.92 25.72 -1.02
C LEU A 197 -17.61 26.34 -0.51
N ALA A 198 -16.57 26.45 -1.34
CA ALA A 198 -15.33 27.14 -0.98
C ALA A 198 -15.57 28.62 -0.60
N ALA A 199 -16.43 29.33 -1.34
CA ALA A 199 -16.82 30.70 -0.99
C ALA A 199 -17.61 30.79 0.34
N GLN A 200 -18.47 29.81 0.63
CA GLN A 200 -19.19 29.73 1.91
C GLN A 200 -18.26 29.38 3.08
N SER A 201 -17.31 28.45 2.89
CA SER A 201 -16.23 28.14 3.84
C SER A 201 -15.46 29.41 4.22
N LYS A 202 -14.93 30.11 3.20
CA LYS A 202 -14.19 31.36 3.36
C LYS A 202 -15.01 32.43 4.09
N ALA A 203 -16.31 32.57 3.81
CA ALA A 203 -17.20 33.48 4.51
C ALA A 203 -17.54 33.06 5.96
N LEU A 204 -17.67 31.76 6.24
CA LEU A 204 -17.93 31.22 7.58
C LEU A 204 -16.70 31.35 8.49
N SER A 205 -15.49 31.29 7.95
CA SER A 205 -14.25 31.31 8.75
C SER A 205 -13.62 32.73 8.84
N GLN A 206 -13.82 33.62 7.86
CA GLN A 206 -13.27 34.99 7.87
C GLN A 206 -13.75 35.91 9.01
N SER A 207 -12.82 36.72 9.56
CA SER A 207 -13.07 37.95 10.33
C SER A 207 -14.13 37.84 11.43
N LYS A 208 -13.99 36.83 12.29
CA LYS A 208 -14.89 36.56 13.42
C LYS A 208 -14.45 37.29 14.69
N SER A 209 -15.41 37.65 15.54
CA SER A 209 -15.16 38.55 16.68
C SER A 209 -14.61 37.82 17.90
N GLY A 210 -14.91 36.53 18.05
CA GLY A 210 -14.29 35.62 19.01
C GLY A 210 -13.63 34.43 18.33
N THR A 211 -13.00 33.57 19.13
CA THR A 211 -12.22 32.40 18.67
C THR A 211 -12.56 31.19 19.53
N ILE A 212 -12.80 30.03 18.92
CA ILE A 212 -12.78 28.76 19.67
C ILE A 212 -11.32 28.47 20.02
N ARG A 213 -11.06 28.10 21.28
CA ARG A 213 -9.71 27.84 21.81
C ARG A 213 -9.49 26.39 22.21
N GLN A 214 -10.56 25.60 22.24
CA GLN A 214 -10.56 24.18 22.56
C GLN A 214 -11.85 23.58 22.00
N CYS A 215 -11.76 22.45 21.30
CA CYS A 215 -12.89 21.67 20.83
C CYS A 215 -12.52 20.20 20.98
N GLU A 216 -12.85 19.62 22.14
CA GLU A 216 -12.25 18.37 22.60
C GLU A 216 -13.29 17.41 23.17
N ILE A 217 -13.09 16.11 22.94
CA ILE A 217 -13.78 15.06 23.66
C ILE A 217 -13.22 15.00 25.09
N VAL A 218 -14.12 15.03 26.07
CA VAL A 218 -13.84 14.88 27.49
C VAL A 218 -14.82 13.87 28.10
N SER A 219 -14.36 13.06 29.05
CA SER A 219 -15.24 12.16 29.80
C SER A 219 -15.85 12.91 31.00
N VAL A 220 -17.17 12.90 31.11
CA VAL A 220 -17.92 13.55 32.19
C VAL A 220 -18.85 12.52 32.82
N ASN A 221 -18.52 12.09 34.04
CA ASN A 221 -19.22 11.01 34.77
C ASN A 221 -19.25 9.65 34.05
N GLY A 222 -18.37 9.44 33.06
CA GLY A 222 -18.34 8.25 32.19
C GLY A 222 -18.89 8.48 30.79
N ASP A 223 -19.70 9.53 30.59
CA ASP A 223 -20.21 9.90 29.25
C ASP A 223 -19.15 10.69 28.47
N ASN A 224 -18.90 10.32 27.21
CA ASN A 224 -18.06 11.11 26.32
C ASN A 224 -18.84 12.32 25.80
N ARG A 225 -18.33 13.53 26.08
CA ARG A 225 -18.92 14.81 25.69
C ARG A 225 -17.92 15.63 24.88
N ILE A 226 -18.41 16.38 23.90
CA ILE A 226 -17.59 17.37 23.22
C ILE A 226 -17.69 18.67 24.00
N SER A 227 -16.55 19.21 24.42
CA SER A 227 -16.41 20.45 25.19
C SER A 227 -15.78 21.52 24.31
N VAL A 228 -16.57 22.55 24.01
CA VAL A 228 -16.16 23.68 23.17
C VAL A 228 -15.97 24.91 24.05
N THR A 229 -14.74 25.38 24.14
CA THR A 229 -14.37 26.59 24.91
C THR A 229 -14.02 27.71 23.95
N ALA A 230 -14.74 28.84 24.03
CA ALA A 230 -14.54 30.00 23.17
C ALA A 230 -14.15 31.26 23.95
N SER A 231 -13.23 32.03 23.39
CA SER A 231 -12.85 33.37 23.84
C SER A 231 -13.70 34.41 23.09
N LEU A 232 -14.48 35.21 23.81
CA LEU A 232 -15.39 36.21 23.23
C LEU A 232 -15.05 37.64 23.69
N PRO A 233 -15.20 38.66 22.83
CA PRO A 233 -15.02 40.05 23.21
C PRO A 233 -16.24 40.57 23.99
N ALA A 234 -16.04 41.56 24.85
CA ALA A 234 -17.09 42.15 25.69
C ALA A 234 -18.24 42.85 24.93
N THR A 235 -18.16 42.94 23.60
CA THR A 235 -19.26 43.37 22.73
C THR A 235 -20.31 42.29 22.50
N ILE A 236 -19.96 41.01 22.66
CA ILE A 236 -20.92 39.89 22.65
C ILE A 236 -21.51 39.74 24.04
N THR A 237 -22.84 39.87 24.14
CA THR A 237 -23.58 39.92 25.41
C THR A 237 -24.88 39.11 25.33
N GLY A 238 -25.49 38.80 26.47
CA GLY A 238 -26.72 38.00 26.53
C GLY A 238 -26.45 36.50 26.45
N THR A 239 -27.21 35.78 25.62
CA THR A 239 -27.06 34.33 25.41
C THR A 239 -26.32 34.04 24.11
N VAL A 240 -25.29 33.20 24.17
CA VAL A 240 -24.63 32.60 23.02
C VAL A 240 -25.04 31.14 22.87
N TYR A 241 -24.98 30.66 21.63
CA TYR A 241 -25.49 29.36 21.21
C TYR A 241 -24.37 28.56 20.57
N LEU A 242 -24.22 27.29 20.92
CA LEU A 242 -23.36 26.36 20.22
C LEU A 242 -24.15 25.74 19.07
N MET A 243 -23.69 25.97 17.85
CA MET A 243 -24.25 25.40 16.63
C MET A 243 -23.38 24.24 16.16
N GLU A 244 -24.01 23.21 15.62
CA GLU A 244 -23.35 22.06 15.00
C GLU A 244 -23.49 22.15 13.47
N LEU A 245 -22.41 21.82 12.77
CA LEU A 245 -22.35 21.61 11.32
C LEU A 245 -21.66 20.28 11.06
N ASN A 246 -22.11 19.53 10.06
CA ASN A 246 -21.32 18.42 9.53
C ASN A 246 -20.09 18.99 8.78
N SER A 247 -19.08 18.14 8.53
CA SER A 247 -17.85 18.51 7.82
C SER A 247 -18.10 19.28 6.51
N TYR A 248 -19.05 18.82 5.70
CA TYR A 248 -19.45 19.38 4.40
C TYR A 248 -20.38 20.61 4.49
N GLU A 249 -20.76 21.08 5.68
CA GLU A 249 -21.74 22.18 5.83
C GLU A 249 -21.08 23.50 6.23
N TYR A 250 -21.53 24.60 5.63
CA TYR A 250 -20.98 25.95 5.85
C TYR A 250 -22.05 27.01 6.17
N SER A 251 -23.29 26.59 6.50
CA SER A 251 -24.42 27.49 6.74
C SER A 251 -25.19 27.14 8.01
N LEU A 252 -25.47 28.16 8.84
CA LEU A 252 -26.33 28.05 10.03
C LEU A 252 -27.83 28.06 9.70
N ALA A 253 -28.22 28.19 8.43
CA ALA A 253 -29.62 28.24 8.03
C ALA A 253 -30.35 26.93 8.36
N GLY A 254 -31.50 27.03 9.03
CA GLY A 254 -32.28 25.86 9.48
C GLY A 254 -31.68 25.07 10.66
N LYS A 255 -30.47 25.40 11.13
CA LYS A 255 -29.82 24.71 12.25
C LYS A 255 -30.43 25.10 13.60
N THR A 256 -30.52 24.12 14.50
CA THR A 256 -30.86 24.32 15.91
C THR A 256 -29.60 24.34 16.77
N PRO A 257 -29.54 25.14 17.85
CA PRO A 257 -28.46 25.06 18.83
C PRO A 257 -28.42 23.71 19.53
N VAL A 258 -27.22 23.15 19.70
CA VAL A 258 -26.97 21.92 20.48
C VAL A 258 -26.64 22.21 21.95
N ALA A 259 -26.19 23.44 22.26
CA ALA A 259 -26.05 23.96 23.61
C ALA A 259 -26.21 25.49 23.62
N GLN A 260 -26.31 26.09 24.81
CA GLN A 260 -26.33 27.55 24.99
C GLN A 260 -25.71 27.93 26.34
N ALA A 261 -25.16 29.14 26.44
CA ALA A 261 -24.58 29.69 27.67
C ALA A 261 -24.72 31.22 27.73
N ALA A 262 -24.48 31.79 28.91
CA ALA A 262 -24.35 33.24 29.05
C ALA A 262 -23.02 33.71 28.43
N ALA A 263 -23.06 34.79 27.65
CA ALA A 263 -21.87 35.40 27.06
C ALA A 263 -20.91 35.90 28.16
N SER A 264 -19.63 35.57 28.01
CA SER A 264 -18.55 35.97 28.91
C SER A 264 -17.22 35.89 28.15
N SER A 265 -16.13 36.42 28.72
CA SER A 265 -14.82 36.46 28.05
C SER A 265 -14.23 35.09 27.73
N SER A 266 -14.60 34.06 28.49
CA SER A 266 -14.33 32.65 28.20
C SER A 266 -15.57 31.84 28.53
N VAL A 267 -16.16 31.20 27.52
CA VAL A 267 -17.40 30.43 27.64
C VAL A 267 -17.17 28.99 27.19
N THR A 268 -17.53 28.03 28.03
CA THR A 268 -17.48 26.59 27.70
C THR A 268 -18.90 26.04 27.59
N MET A 269 -19.17 25.29 26.53
CA MET A 269 -20.43 24.61 26.27
C MET A 269 -20.17 23.13 25.94
N GLN A 270 -21.05 22.22 26.36
CA GLN A 270 -20.84 20.78 26.18
C GLN A 270 -22.04 20.07 25.58
N VAL A 271 -21.82 19.33 24.49
CA VAL A 271 -22.80 18.44 23.83
C VAL A 271 -22.39 16.97 24.05
N SER A 272 -23.32 16.02 23.90
CA SER A 272 -22.96 14.60 23.84
C SER A 272 -22.16 14.31 22.58
N LEU A 273 -21.17 13.41 22.63
CA LEU A 273 -20.51 12.89 21.43
C LEU A 273 -21.43 11.97 20.60
N GLY A 274 -22.41 11.35 21.25
CA GLY A 274 -23.16 10.22 20.69
C GLY A 274 -22.35 8.92 20.70
N SER A 275 -22.87 7.87 20.07
CA SER A 275 -22.08 6.64 19.82
C SER A 275 -21.13 6.89 18.64
N VAL A 276 -19.85 6.52 18.77
CA VAL A 276 -18.78 6.83 17.78
C VAL A 276 -19.18 6.45 16.34
N GLN A 277 -19.77 5.26 16.15
CA GLN A 277 -20.23 4.73 14.86
C GLN A 277 -21.77 4.82 14.69
N GLY A 278 -22.47 5.46 15.63
CA GLY A 278 -23.94 5.59 15.64
C GLY A 278 -24.44 6.75 14.78
N SER A 279 -25.73 6.73 14.46
CA SER A 279 -26.39 7.81 13.71
C SER A 279 -26.53 9.13 14.51
N ASP A 280 -26.20 9.11 15.80
CA ASP A 280 -26.10 10.27 16.69
C ASP A 280 -24.66 10.81 16.84
N SER A 281 -23.67 10.16 16.21
CA SER A 281 -22.24 10.51 16.30
C SER A 281 -21.97 11.94 15.87
N LYS A 282 -21.12 12.62 16.65
CA LYS A 282 -20.65 13.99 16.40
C LYS A 282 -19.14 14.06 16.18
N LEU A 283 -18.50 12.92 15.99
CA LEU A 283 -17.04 12.79 15.87
C LEU A 283 -16.46 13.62 14.70
N PHE A 284 -17.20 13.71 13.59
CA PHE A 284 -16.81 14.44 12.38
C PHE A 284 -17.49 15.82 12.25
N SER A 285 -18.25 16.24 13.28
CA SER A 285 -18.93 17.54 13.31
C SER A 285 -17.95 18.67 13.65
N LYS A 286 -18.21 19.85 13.09
CA LYS A 286 -17.55 21.11 13.47
C LYS A 286 -18.53 22.05 14.15
N PHE A 287 -18.02 22.83 15.10
CA PHE A 287 -18.83 23.63 16.00
C PHE A 287 -18.59 25.12 15.83
N VAL A 288 -19.66 25.91 15.91
CA VAL A 288 -19.63 27.38 15.77
C VAL A 288 -20.34 27.99 16.96
N VAL A 289 -19.75 29.01 17.61
CA VAL A 289 -20.49 29.83 18.58
C VAL A 289 -21.19 30.95 17.83
N ALA A 290 -22.48 31.15 18.11
CA ALA A 290 -23.35 32.09 17.41
C ALA A 290 -24.19 32.95 18.37
N THR A 291 -24.59 34.12 17.90
CA THR A 291 -25.64 34.98 18.51
C THR A 291 -26.95 34.84 17.76
N LYS A 292 -28.08 34.98 18.46
CA LYS A 292 -29.42 34.90 17.86
C LYS A 292 -29.94 36.28 17.44
N ASN A 293 -30.44 36.36 16.22
CA ASN A 293 -30.99 37.58 15.60
C ASN A 293 -32.48 37.78 15.96
N PRO A 294 -33.03 39.00 15.80
CA PRO A 294 -34.43 39.30 16.13
C PRO A 294 -35.48 38.52 15.30
N ASP A 295 -35.10 38.06 14.10
CA ASP A 295 -35.92 37.20 13.23
C ASP A 295 -35.88 35.71 13.63
N GLY A 296 -35.04 35.35 14.61
CA GLY A 296 -34.83 33.99 15.08
C GLY A 296 -33.68 33.24 14.41
N SER A 297 -33.03 33.81 13.39
CA SER A 297 -31.83 33.25 12.75
C SER A 297 -30.59 33.35 13.66
N TYR A 298 -29.48 32.74 13.25
CA TYR A 298 -28.21 32.76 14.00
C TYR A 298 -27.06 33.31 13.16
N THR A 299 -26.23 34.15 13.77
CA THR A 299 -25.00 34.71 13.18
C THR A 299 -23.78 34.16 13.90
N ALA A 300 -22.86 33.57 13.16
CA ALA A 300 -21.58 33.07 13.68
C ALA A 300 -20.73 34.21 14.26
N VAL A 301 -20.23 34.03 15.49
CA VAL A 301 -19.29 34.95 16.15
C VAL A 301 -17.89 34.36 16.33
N THR A 302 -17.73 33.05 16.07
CA THR A 302 -16.43 32.37 15.90
C THR A 302 -16.32 31.78 14.49
N ALA A 303 -15.11 31.38 14.09
CA ALA A 303 -14.90 30.39 13.05
C ALA A 303 -15.52 29.02 13.47
N PRO A 304 -15.73 28.07 12.54
CA PRO A 304 -16.01 26.68 12.89
C PRO A 304 -14.77 26.03 13.52
N SER A 305 -14.96 25.00 14.33
CA SER A 305 -13.85 24.22 14.89
C SER A 305 -14.22 22.74 15.03
N TYR A 306 -13.41 21.86 14.47
CA TYR A 306 -13.51 20.39 14.58
C TYR A 306 -12.98 19.89 15.93
N ILE A 307 -13.24 18.62 16.24
CA ILE A 307 -12.63 17.93 17.38
C ILE A 307 -11.13 17.74 17.13
N THR A 308 -10.28 18.24 18.03
CA THR A 308 -8.82 18.17 17.89
C THR A 308 -8.19 16.90 18.48
N ASN A 309 -8.91 16.19 19.36
CA ASN A 309 -8.40 15.03 20.11
C ASN A 309 -9.14 13.68 19.87
N PRO A 310 -9.51 13.29 18.62
CA PRO A 310 -10.30 12.08 18.37
C PRO A 310 -9.66 10.77 18.87
N GLY A 311 -8.34 10.75 19.12
CA GLY A 311 -7.64 9.63 19.78
C GLY A 311 -8.11 9.32 21.21
N VAL A 312 -8.87 10.21 21.86
CA VAL A 312 -9.45 9.96 23.21
C VAL A 312 -10.51 8.85 23.20
N VAL A 313 -11.12 8.55 22.05
CA VAL A 313 -12.09 7.45 21.90
C VAL A 313 -11.51 6.22 21.19
N ALA A 314 -10.19 6.19 20.97
CA ALA A 314 -9.52 5.07 20.32
C ALA A 314 -9.68 3.76 21.10
N ALA A 315 -10.10 2.71 20.40
CA ALA A 315 -10.11 1.35 20.94
C ALA A 315 -8.68 0.84 21.22
N ASN A 316 -7.72 1.26 20.40
CA ASN A 316 -6.32 0.85 20.47
C ASN A 316 -5.42 2.05 20.84
N THR A 317 -4.49 1.84 21.78
CA THR A 317 -3.64 2.91 22.36
C THR A 317 -2.18 2.49 22.59
N PHE A 318 -1.75 1.39 21.95
CA PHE A 318 -0.37 0.88 22.06
C PHE A 318 0.66 1.90 21.54
N ALA A 319 1.91 1.83 22.00
CA ALA A 319 2.96 2.75 21.57
C ALA A 319 3.22 2.60 20.05
N PHE A 320 3.50 3.72 19.36
CA PHE A 320 3.86 3.67 17.95
C PHE A 320 5.13 2.80 17.76
N PRO A 321 5.12 1.76 16.91
CA PRO A 321 6.27 0.88 16.73
C PRO A 321 7.51 1.63 16.20
N ILE A 322 8.70 1.19 16.59
CA ILE A 322 9.98 1.78 16.18
C ILE A 322 10.79 0.71 15.43
N THR A 323 11.46 1.09 14.34
CA THR A 323 12.37 0.22 13.56
C THR A 323 13.83 0.47 13.95
N SER A 324 14.74 -0.47 13.66
CA SER A 324 16.19 -0.23 13.73
C SER A 324 16.71 0.64 12.58
N SER A 325 16.04 0.55 11.45
CA SER A 325 16.50 1.00 10.13
C SER A 325 15.37 1.72 9.39
N LYS A 326 15.74 2.77 8.66
CA LYS A 326 14.83 3.51 7.77
C LYS A 326 14.58 2.75 6.47
N LYS A 327 15.32 1.68 6.18
CA LYS A 327 15.29 0.94 4.91
C LYS A 327 13.89 0.42 4.59
N GLY A 328 13.38 0.80 3.42
CA GLY A 328 12.10 0.31 2.93
C GLY A 328 12.01 0.13 1.42
N LEU A 329 10.92 -0.49 1.00
CA LEU A 329 10.66 -0.87 -0.39
C LEU A 329 9.19 -0.65 -0.75
N GLN A 330 8.90 -0.07 -1.92
CA GLN A 330 7.56 -0.14 -2.51
C GLN A 330 7.37 -1.55 -3.07
N ALA A 331 6.84 -2.45 -2.24
CA ALA A 331 6.99 -3.89 -2.44
C ALA A 331 5.82 -4.50 -3.23
N ASN A 332 6.15 -5.13 -4.37
CA ASN A 332 5.23 -6.01 -5.09
C ASN A 332 4.59 -7.04 -4.11
N ALA A 333 3.26 -7.06 -4.03
CA ALA A 333 2.49 -7.84 -3.07
C ALA A 333 2.68 -9.37 -3.19
N THR A 334 3.19 -9.86 -4.33
CA THR A 334 3.49 -11.28 -4.54
C THR A 334 4.90 -11.68 -4.05
N MET A 335 5.76 -10.71 -3.73
CA MET A 335 7.20 -10.89 -3.45
C MET A 335 7.57 -10.50 -2.01
N VAL A 336 6.80 -10.94 -1.02
CA VAL A 336 7.09 -10.66 0.40
C VAL A 336 8.42 -11.30 0.85
N GLU A 337 8.78 -12.46 0.31
CA GLU A 337 10.03 -13.17 0.64
C GLU A 337 11.28 -12.32 0.34
N ASP A 338 11.29 -11.60 -0.78
CA ASP A 338 12.36 -10.66 -1.15
C ASP A 338 12.49 -9.49 -0.16
N SER A 339 11.36 -8.98 0.37
CA SER A 339 11.38 -7.92 1.40
C SER A 339 12.05 -8.42 2.69
N VAL A 340 11.87 -9.70 3.01
CA VAL A 340 12.52 -10.37 4.16
C VAL A 340 14.00 -10.68 3.86
N GLU A 341 14.35 -11.13 2.64
CA GLU A 341 15.75 -11.39 2.23
C GLU A 341 16.61 -10.12 2.25
N LEU A 342 16.01 -8.98 1.88
CA LEU A 342 16.61 -7.65 1.96
C LEU A 342 16.63 -7.08 3.39
N GLY A 343 15.87 -7.66 4.34
CA GLY A 343 15.77 -7.17 5.71
C GLY A 343 15.11 -5.79 5.84
N VAL A 344 14.20 -5.42 4.93
CA VAL A 344 13.54 -4.10 4.98
C VAL A 344 12.67 -3.97 6.23
N LYS A 345 12.53 -2.74 6.75
CA LYS A 345 11.73 -2.46 7.96
C LYS A 345 10.50 -1.60 7.68
N HIS A 346 10.42 -1.01 6.49
CA HIS A 346 9.25 -0.28 6.00
C HIS A 346 8.83 -0.79 4.62
N VAL A 347 7.53 -0.84 4.35
CA VAL A 347 7.00 -1.04 2.99
C VAL A 347 5.93 -0.02 2.65
N ALA A 348 5.99 0.52 1.44
CA ALA A 348 4.87 1.25 0.85
C ALA A 348 3.95 0.26 0.13
N VAL A 349 2.65 0.32 0.42
CA VAL A 349 1.64 -0.56 -0.16
C VAL A 349 0.47 0.30 -0.66
N ASN A 350 0.25 0.30 -1.98
CA ASN A 350 -0.90 0.95 -2.60
C ASN A 350 -2.19 0.17 -2.31
N PHE A 351 -3.31 0.88 -2.13
CA PHE A 351 -4.63 0.29 -1.88
C PHE A 351 -5.73 1.12 -2.55
N CYS A 352 -6.47 0.51 -3.47
CA CYS A 352 -7.46 1.21 -4.30
C CYS A 352 -8.87 0.96 -3.74
N ILE A 353 -9.42 1.97 -3.06
CA ILE A 353 -10.65 1.82 -2.26
C ILE A 353 -11.89 1.50 -3.09
N ASP A 354 -11.90 1.87 -4.37
CA ASP A 354 -12.96 1.57 -5.32
C ASP A 354 -13.10 0.05 -5.59
N GLN A 355 -11.98 -0.68 -5.61
CA GLN A 355 -11.93 -2.14 -5.76
C GLN A 355 -12.45 -2.88 -4.51
N MET A 356 -12.44 -2.19 -3.36
CA MET A 356 -12.93 -2.71 -2.09
C MET A 356 -14.47 -2.61 -1.95
N ILE A 357 -15.16 -1.80 -2.75
CA ILE A 357 -16.62 -1.65 -2.69
C ILE A 357 -17.30 -2.82 -3.42
N SER A 358 -18.39 -3.35 -2.84
CA SER A 358 -19.21 -4.38 -3.49
C SER A 358 -20.69 -4.02 -3.49
N GLN A 359 -21.27 -3.93 -4.68
CA GLN A 359 -22.73 -3.82 -4.87
C GLN A 359 -23.46 -5.16 -4.62
N ASN A 360 -22.74 -6.29 -4.60
CA ASN A 360 -23.30 -7.64 -4.57
C ASN A 360 -23.15 -8.35 -3.20
N GLY A 361 -22.94 -7.59 -2.12
CA GLY A 361 -22.69 -8.12 -0.79
C GLY A 361 -21.22 -8.49 -0.54
N GLY A 362 -20.93 -9.06 0.63
CA GLY A 362 -19.57 -9.33 1.10
C GLY A 362 -19.45 -9.11 2.60
N ILE A 363 -18.36 -8.48 3.04
CA ILE A 363 -18.21 -8.05 4.45
C ILE A 363 -19.22 -6.94 4.73
N ALA A 364 -20.28 -7.27 5.47
CA ALA A 364 -21.27 -6.30 5.92
C ALA A 364 -20.72 -5.46 7.09
N TYR A 365 -20.71 -4.14 6.94
CA TYR A 365 -20.28 -3.19 7.96
C TYR A 365 -21.40 -2.18 8.24
N ASN A 366 -21.82 -2.06 9.50
CA ASN A 366 -22.91 -1.17 9.90
C ASN A 366 -22.33 0.11 10.49
N TYR A 367 -22.59 1.25 9.84
CA TYR A 367 -22.05 2.55 10.23
C TYR A 367 -23.10 3.64 10.05
N LYS A 368 -23.28 4.52 11.05
CA LYS A 368 -24.34 5.56 11.10
C LYS A 368 -25.77 5.06 10.79
N GLY A 369 -26.03 3.76 10.91
CA GLY A 369 -27.32 3.13 10.58
C GLY A 369 -27.50 2.71 9.11
N LYS A 370 -26.51 2.93 8.24
CA LYS A 370 -26.43 2.37 6.89
C LYS A 370 -25.57 1.09 6.93
N THR A 371 -25.92 0.09 6.13
CA THR A 371 -25.08 -1.12 5.94
C THR A 371 -24.29 -0.96 4.65
N TYR A 372 -22.97 -1.01 4.78
CA TYR A 372 -21.99 -0.97 3.70
C TYR A 372 -21.49 -2.38 3.43
N TYR A 373 -21.09 -2.68 2.20
CA TYR A 373 -20.60 -4.00 1.81
C TYR A 373 -19.24 -3.88 1.13
N PHE A 374 -18.24 -4.57 1.69
CA PHE A 374 -16.89 -4.60 1.15
C PHE A 374 -16.55 -5.96 0.53
N ASN A 375 -15.79 -5.92 -0.56
CA ASN A 375 -15.35 -7.07 -1.34
C ASN A 375 -14.51 -8.02 -0.46
N GLN A 376 -15.10 -9.16 -0.11
CA GLN A 376 -14.49 -10.14 0.82
C GLN A 376 -13.16 -10.67 0.31
N SER A 377 -13.04 -10.97 -0.99
CA SER A 377 -11.81 -11.52 -1.58
C SER A 377 -10.69 -10.48 -1.61
N TYR A 378 -11.02 -9.23 -1.95
CA TYR A 378 -10.07 -8.11 -1.94
C TYR A 378 -9.50 -7.88 -0.53
N ILE A 379 -10.38 -7.76 0.47
CA ILE A 379 -9.96 -7.55 1.86
C ILE A 379 -9.18 -8.77 2.39
N ASN A 380 -9.58 -10.01 2.07
CA ASN A 380 -8.84 -11.21 2.47
C ASN A 380 -7.42 -11.27 1.88
N ALA A 381 -7.21 -10.77 0.65
CA ALA A 381 -5.87 -10.67 0.06
C ALA A 381 -4.99 -9.72 0.87
N TYR A 382 -5.48 -8.50 1.16
CA TYR A 382 -4.75 -7.55 2.00
C TYR A 382 -4.55 -8.05 3.44
N ASP A 383 -5.51 -8.76 4.05
CA ASP A 383 -5.31 -9.41 5.36
C ASP A 383 -4.12 -10.37 5.35
N ALA A 384 -3.91 -11.12 4.26
CA ALA A 384 -2.79 -12.06 4.14
C ALA A 384 -1.46 -11.33 3.91
N LEU A 385 -1.43 -10.31 3.04
CA LEU A 385 -0.26 -9.48 2.77
C LEU A 385 0.21 -8.74 4.04
N LEU A 386 -0.70 -8.03 4.69
CA LEU A 386 -0.43 -7.21 5.86
C LEU A 386 -0.07 -8.08 7.07
N ARG A 387 -0.65 -9.28 7.22
CA ARG A 387 -0.21 -10.26 8.22
C ARG A 387 1.21 -10.73 7.95
N SER A 388 1.56 -11.01 6.70
CA SER A 388 2.91 -11.45 6.33
C SER A 388 3.97 -10.39 6.66
N TYR A 389 3.70 -9.10 6.41
CA TYR A 389 4.60 -8.02 6.84
C TYR A 389 4.66 -7.87 8.37
N TYR A 390 3.51 -7.94 9.06
CA TYR A 390 3.44 -7.86 10.52
C TYR A 390 4.22 -8.99 11.23
N GLU A 391 4.06 -10.23 10.77
CA GLU A 391 4.78 -11.41 11.31
C GLU A 391 6.30 -11.34 11.09
N ASN A 392 6.75 -10.60 10.07
CA ASN A 392 8.17 -10.34 9.80
C ASN A 392 8.69 -9.03 10.43
N ASN A 393 7.90 -8.34 11.26
CA ASN A 393 8.23 -7.06 11.91
C ASN A 393 8.50 -5.89 10.93
N ILE A 394 7.83 -5.90 9.77
CA ILE A 394 7.93 -4.88 8.74
C ILE A 394 6.75 -3.90 8.90
N GLN A 395 7.03 -2.60 9.05
CA GLN A 395 6.00 -1.58 9.16
C GLN A 395 5.39 -1.24 7.81
N VAL A 396 4.05 -1.18 7.75
CA VAL A 396 3.31 -0.79 6.54
C VAL A 396 2.97 0.69 6.54
N SER A 397 3.36 1.37 5.46
CA SER A 397 2.88 2.69 5.04
C SER A 397 1.87 2.48 3.91
N PHE A 398 0.59 2.63 4.23
CA PHE A 398 -0.52 2.26 3.36
C PHE A 398 -1.03 3.47 2.58
N ILE A 399 -0.88 3.44 1.26
CA ILE A 399 -1.23 4.54 0.35
C ILE A 399 -2.66 4.35 -0.14
N VAL A 400 -3.56 5.22 0.29
CA VAL A 400 -4.99 5.17 0.00
C VAL A 400 -5.27 5.91 -1.31
N LEU A 401 -5.62 5.14 -2.34
CA LEU A 401 -5.88 5.58 -3.71
C LEU A 401 -7.35 5.36 -4.10
N LEU A 402 -7.78 6.04 -5.16
CA LEU A 402 -9.12 5.94 -5.75
C LEU A 402 -9.00 5.92 -7.28
N GLY A 403 -9.33 4.78 -7.90
CA GLY A 403 -9.46 4.63 -9.35
C GLY A 403 -10.87 4.97 -9.86
N ASN A 404 -11.04 4.97 -11.19
CA ASN A 404 -12.31 5.24 -11.85
C ASN A 404 -13.11 3.95 -12.12
N ASN A 405 -13.71 3.39 -11.08
CA ASN A 405 -14.50 2.16 -11.15
C ASN A 405 -15.99 2.47 -10.93
N LYS A 406 -16.88 1.85 -11.72
CA LYS A 406 -18.34 2.01 -11.61
C LYS A 406 -18.91 1.58 -10.25
N ASN A 407 -18.18 0.75 -9.49
CA ASN A 407 -18.56 0.43 -8.11
C ASN A 407 -18.40 1.60 -7.13
N ALA A 408 -17.66 2.65 -7.49
CA ALA A 408 -17.38 3.83 -6.66
C ALA A 408 -18.23 5.07 -7.01
N GLU A 409 -19.38 4.87 -7.67
CA GLU A 409 -20.46 5.86 -7.73
C GLU A 409 -20.88 6.24 -6.29
N GLY A 410 -20.51 7.45 -5.84
CA GLY A 410 -20.58 7.89 -4.44
C GLY A 410 -19.23 8.04 -3.70
N LEU A 411 -18.10 8.05 -4.42
CA LEU A 411 -16.79 8.52 -3.92
C LEU A 411 -16.10 9.55 -4.85
N LEU A 412 -16.55 9.65 -6.10
CA LEU A 412 -15.97 10.51 -7.14
C LEU A 412 -16.75 11.81 -7.25
N TYR A 413 -16.04 12.93 -7.32
CA TYR A 413 -16.63 14.23 -7.68
C TYR A 413 -17.24 14.17 -9.10
N GLU A 414 -18.49 14.63 -9.26
CA GLU A 414 -19.11 14.80 -10.58
C GLU A 414 -18.28 15.74 -11.49
N ALA A 415 -17.62 16.75 -10.90
CA ALA A 415 -16.65 17.60 -11.60
C ALA A 415 -15.45 16.86 -12.21
N ALA A 416 -15.10 15.67 -11.69
CA ALA A 416 -13.97 14.86 -12.17
C ALA A 416 -14.32 13.98 -13.40
N LEU A 417 -15.59 13.84 -13.76
CA LEU A 417 -16.03 13.04 -14.91
C LEU A 417 -15.64 13.65 -16.26
N ASP A 418 -15.46 14.98 -16.35
CA ASP A 418 -14.90 15.64 -17.53
C ASP A 418 -13.37 15.81 -17.37
N THR A 419 -12.61 14.79 -17.79
CA THR A 419 -11.14 14.81 -17.76
C THR A 419 -10.53 15.79 -18.78
N GLY A 420 -11.30 16.27 -19.76
CA GLY A 420 -10.91 17.30 -20.73
C GLY A 420 -9.74 16.89 -21.64
N LYS A 421 -8.52 17.26 -21.25
CA LYS A 421 -7.25 16.98 -21.96
C LYS A 421 -6.31 16.07 -21.17
N TYR A 422 -6.72 15.60 -20.00
CA TYR A 422 -5.89 14.87 -19.04
C TYR A 422 -6.29 13.40 -18.97
N SER A 423 -5.31 12.55 -18.61
CA SER A 423 -5.50 11.13 -18.32
C SER A 423 -5.12 10.87 -16.87
N PRO A 424 -6.05 11.08 -15.91
CA PRO A 424 -5.77 10.88 -14.50
C PRO A 424 -5.79 9.39 -14.13
N ASN A 425 -4.74 8.95 -13.44
CA ASN A 425 -4.61 7.58 -12.92
C ASN A 425 -5.36 7.43 -11.59
N ASN A 426 -5.39 8.49 -10.77
CA ASN A 426 -6.05 8.50 -9.46
C ASN A 426 -6.86 9.79 -9.25
N TYR A 427 -7.93 9.66 -8.46
CA TYR A 427 -9.00 10.64 -8.29
C TYR A 427 -9.10 11.13 -6.84
N ALA A 428 -9.62 12.34 -6.65
CA ALA A 428 -9.89 12.90 -5.33
C ALA A 428 -11.17 12.32 -4.72
N LEU A 429 -11.11 12.02 -3.43
CA LEU A 429 -12.22 11.55 -2.60
C LEU A 429 -13.24 12.66 -2.32
N ASP A 430 -14.47 12.53 -2.83
CA ASP A 430 -15.57 13.45 -2.52
C ASP A 430 -16.00 13.31 -1.04
N THR A 431 -15.92 14.44 -0.32
CA THR A 431 -16.45 14.59 1.05
C THR A 431 -17.30 15.85 1.20
N SER A 432 -17.74 16.42 0.08
CA SER A 432 -18.40 17.72 -0.11
C SER A 432 -19.93 17.65 0.01
N ASN A 433 -20.47 16.44 0.13
CA ASN A 433 -21.87 16.14 0.37
C ASN A 433 -22.00 15.03 1.44
N LYS A 434 -23.24 14.67 1.81
CA LYS A 434 -23.48 13.72 2.92
C LYS A 434 -23.13 12.27 2.59
N GLU A 435 -23.53 11.77 1.42
CA GLU A 435 -23.45 10.34 1.10
C GLU A 435 -21.99 9.88 1.04
N ASP A 436 -21.18 10.67 0.34
CA ASP A 436 -19.79 10.34 0.03
C ASP A 436 -18.89 10.58 1.23
N ALA A 437 -19.15 11.65 2.02
CA ALA A 437 -18.51 11.82 3.32
C ALA A 437 -18.81 10.66 4.29
N GLU A 438 -20.05 10.17 4.34
CA GLU A 438 -20.38 8.99 5.16
C GLU A 438 -19.78 7.68 4.60
N TRP A 439 -19.53 7.58 3.29
CA TRP A 439 -18.74 6.49 2.70
C TRP A 439 -17.27 6.55 3.14
N VAL A 440 -16.60 7.71 3.02
CA VAL A 440 -15.20 7.89 3.44
C VAL A 440 -15.04 7.64 4.94
N GLU A 441 -15.94 8.17 5.77
CA GLU A 441 -15.98 7.84 7.20
C GLU A 441 -16.11 6.33 7.44
N ALA A 442 -17.04 5.65 6.76
CA ALA A 442 -17.29 4.21 6.94
C ALA A 442 -16.07 3.36 6.53
N ILE A 443 -15.48 3.65 5.36
CA ILE A 443 -14.30 2.96 4.83
C ILE A 443 -13.11 3.13 5.80
N MET A 444 -12.76 4.37 6.16
CA MET A 444 -11.57 4.61 7.01
C MET A 444 -11.77 4.10 8.44
N THR A 445 -12.99 4.12 8.98
CA THR A 445 -13.28 3.52 10.30
C THR A 445 -13.24 1.99 10.25
N PHE A 446 -13.72 1.37 9.15
CA PHE A 446 -13.61 -0.09 8.96
C PHE A 446 -12.15 -0.53 8.84
N LEU A 447 -11.37 0.08 7.95
CA LEU A 447 -9.97 -0.24 7.71
C LEU A 447 -9.12 0.02 8.97
N GLY A 448 -9.31 1.18 9.61
CA GLY A 448 -8.65 1.53 10.86
C GLY A 448 -8.98 0.56 12.00
N SER A 449 -10.24 0.13 12.13
CA SER A 449 -10.63 -0.88 13.13
C SER A 449 -10.07 -2.27 12.81
N ARG A 450 -9.94 -2.61 11.51
CA ARG A 450 -9.50 -3.93 11.04
C ARG A 450 -8.00 -4.18 11.26
N TYR A 451 -7.18 -3.18 10.99
CA TYR A 451 -5.71 -3.27 10.95
C TYR A 451 -5.00 -2.57 12.13
N THR A 452 -5.72 -2.30 13.23
CA THR A 452 -5.14 -1.84 14.50
C THR A 452 -5.37 -2.81 15.66
N ARG A 453 -5.90 -4.00 15.37
CA ARG A 453 -6.14 -5.06 16.37
C ARG A 453 -4.83 -5.51 17.03
N THR A 454 -4.86 -5.65 18.35
CA THR A 454 -3.72 -6.12 19.15
C THR A 454 -3.43 -7.62 19.05
N ASP A 455 -4.27 -8.38 18.33
CA ASP A 455 -4.06 -9.81 18.06
C ASP A 455 -3.39 -10.11 16.71
N GLY A 456 -3.11 -9.07 15.90
CA GLY A 456 -2.43 -9.21 14.61
C GLY A 456 -3.20 -10.02 13.55
N GLN A 457 -4.46 -10.39 13.79
CA GLN A 457 -5.18 -11.39 12.97
C GLN A 457 -5.22 -11.03 11.47
N ASN A 458 -5.21 -9.74 11.14
CA ASN A 458 -5.30 -9.19 9.78
C ASN A 458 -4.01 -8.46 9.37
N GLY A 459 -2.92 -8.63 10.12
CA GLY A 459 -1.78 -7.72 10.09
C GLY A 459 -2.05 -6.39 10.79
N GLN A 460 -1.16 -5.42 10.55
CA GLN A 460 -1.20 -4.11 11.19
C GLN A 460 -0.78 -2.99 10.22
N ILE A 461 -1.44 -1.83 10.31
CA ILE A 461 -1.04 -0.60 9.62
C ILE A 461 -0.95 0.54 10.63
N VAL A 462 0.22 1.17 10.72
CA VAL A 462 0.48 2.29 11.64
C VAL A 462 0.71 3.63 10.93
N ASN A 463 1.13 3.59 9.66
CA ASN A 463 1.32 4.75 8.79
C ASN A 463 0.29 4.71 7.64
N TRP A 464 -0.46 5.80 7.46
CA TRP A 464 -1.52 5.91 6.46
C TRP A 464 -1.32 7.16 5.61
N ILE A 465 -1.15 7.00 4.30
CA ILE A 465 -0.91 8.09 3.34
C ILE A 465 -2.19 8.33 2.55
N LEU A 466 -2.65 9.59 2.49
CA LEU A 466 -3.81 9.99 1.67
C LEU A 466 -3.36 10.39 0.27
N GLY A 467 -3.87 9.70 -0.75
CA GLY A 467 -3.60 9.98 -2.16
C GLY A 467 -2.14 9.78 -2.57
N ASN A 468 -1.82 10.17 -3.80
CA ASN A 468 -0.46 10.25 -4.31
C ASN A 468 -0.21 11.63 -4.92
N GLU A 469 1.00 12.19 -4.75
CA GLU A 469 1.50 13.41 -5.41
C GLU A 469 0.43 14.51 -5.51
N LEU A 470 -0.08 14.93 -4.35
CA LEU A 470 -1.24 15.81 -4.20
C LEU A 470 -1.02 17.22 -4.77
N ASN A 471 0.22 17.59 -5.06
CA ASN A 471 0.61 18.82 -5.75
C ASN A 471 0.54 18.69 -7.29
N THR A 472 0.39 17.46 -7.80
CA THR A 472 0.25 17.07 -9.21
C THR A 472 -1.13 16.39 -9.47
N PRO A 473 -2.26 17.04 -9.13
CA PRO A 473 -3.59 16.39 -9.11
C PRO A 473 -4.12 16.00 -10.50
N MET A 474 -3.59 16.55 -11.60
CA MET A 474 -4.02 16.21 -12.96
C MET A 474 -3.74 14.75 -13.36
N TYR A 475 -2.86 14.08 -12.61
CA TYR A 475 -2.49 12.67 -12.81
C TYR A 475 -2.85 11.81 -11.59
N TYR A 476 -2.72 12.34 -10.36
CA TYR A 476 -2.70 11.51 -9.15
C TYR A 476 -3.73 11.87 -8.05
N ASN A 477 -4.52 12.93 -8.21
CA ASN A 477 -5.60 13.27 -7.27
C ASN A 477 -6.70 14.13 -7.94
N TRP A 478 -7.27 13.61 -9.03
CA TRP A 478 -8.12 14.38 -9.93
C TRP A 478 -9.50 14.73 -9.35
N MET A 479 -9.83 16.03 -9.32
CA MET A 479 -11.09 16.58 -8.80
C MET A 479 -11.88 17.37 -9.88
N GLY A 480 -11.49 17.27 -11.15
CA GLY A 480 -11.91 18.21 -12.19
C GLY A 480 -11.05 19.48 -12.25
N SER A 481 -11.33 20.36 -13.21
CA SER A 481 -10.60 21.63 -13.42
C SER A 481 -11.01 22.71 -12.41
N VAL A 482 -10.72 22.46 -11.13
CA VAL A 482 -11.03 23.34 -10.00
C VAL A 482 -9.98 24.43 -9.78
N SER A 483 -10.32 25.46 -8.99
CA SER A 483 -9.36 26.47 -8.52
C SER A 483 -8.53 25.96 -7.34
N PHE A 484 -7.32 26.50 -7.14
CA PHE A 484 -6.44 26.20 -6.00
C PHE A 484 -7.15 26.36 -4.64
N ASP A 485 -7.81 27.51 -4.43
CA ASP A 485 -8.66 27.80 -3.26
C ASP A 485 -9.65 26.65 -2.98
N THR A 486 -10.31 26.13 -4.02
CA THR A 486 -11.26 25.02 -3.90
C THR A 486 -10.51 23.72 -3.60
N TYR A 487 -9.45 23.41 -4.34
CA TYR A 487 -8.65 22.19 -4.17
C TYR A 487 -8.15 22.01 -2.73
N VAL A 488 -7.53 23.02 -2.14
CA VAL A 488 -7.00 22.91 -0.76
C VAL A 488 -8.12 22.87 0.29
N ASN A 489 -9.23 23.60 0.11
CA ASN A 489 -10.38 23.49 1.03
C ASN A 489 -10.96 22.06 1.07
N GLU A 490 -11.12 21.44 -0.10
CA GLU A 490 -11.65 20.09 -0.23
C GLU A 490 -10.66 19.04 0.30
N LEU A 491 -9.38 19.14 -0.09
CA LEU A 491 -8.29 18.27 0.40
C LEU A 491 -8.16 18.33 1.93
N THR A 492 -8.17 19.52 2.52
CA THR A 492 -8.06 19.69 3.98
C THR A 492 -9.23 19.01 4.69
N ARG A 493 -10.46 19.15 4.18
CA ARG A 493 -11.64 18.49 4.79
C ARG A 493 -11.57 16.97 4.66
N THR A 494 -11.18 16.45 3.50
CA THR A 494 -11.00 14.99 3.29
C THR A 494 -9.90 14.45 4.22
N TYR A 495 -8.76 15.15 4.36
CA TYR A 495 -7.69 14.76 5.28
C TYR A 495 -8.09 14.84 6.76
N ARG A 496 -8.91 15.83 7.14
CA ARG A 496 -9.52 15.89 8.49
C ARG A 496 -10.42 14.69 8.76
N ILE A 497 -11.26 14.26 7.83
CA ILE A 497 -12.11 13.07 7.98
C ILE A 497 -11.26 11.80 8.08
N PHE A 498 -10.30 11.62 7.16
CA PHE A 498 -9.33 10.53 7.15
C PHE A 498 -8.59 10.38 8.50
N THR A 499 -7.98 11.46 8.97
CA THR A 499 -7.24 11.50 10.24
C THR A 499 -8.15 11.27 11.44
N THR A 500 -9.36 11.84 11.44
CA THR A 500 -10.34 11.66 12.53
C THR A 500 -10.78 10.19 12.65
N ALA A 501 -11.14 9.55 11.54
CA ALA A 501 -11.55 8.15 11.52
C ALA A 501 -10.43 7.22 12.02
N LEU A 502 -9.23 7.36 11.47
CA LEU A 502 -8.08 6.54 11.85
C LEU A 502 -7.65 6.77 13.30
N LYS A 503 -7.57 8.02 13.77
CA LYS A 503 -7.28 8.35 15.18
C LYS A 503 -8.33 7.80 16.14
N SER A 504 -9.61 7.78 15.76
CA SER A 504 -10.69 7.19 16.56
C SER A 504 -10.65 5.66 16.63
N CYS A 505 -9.83 5.00 15.81
CA CYS A 505 -9.52 3.57 15.92
C CYS A 505 -8.25 3.35 16.75
N TYR A 506 -7.19 4.13 16.49
CA TYR A 506 -5.87 3.99 17.09
C TYR A 506 -5.25 5.36 17.41
N SER A 507 -5.06 5.68 18.69
CA SER A 507 -4.66 7.04 19.14
C SER A 507 -3.32 7.50 18.57
N ASN A 508 -2.39 6.55 18.39
CA ASN A 508 -1.00 6.81 18.03
C ASN A 508 -0.72 6.54 16.55
N VAL A 509 -1.75 6.29 15.72
CA VAL A 509 -1.63 6.20 14.25
C VAL A 509 -1.00 7.47 13.69
N ARG A 510 -0.20 7.35 12.62
CA ARG A 510 0.31 8.49 11.86
C ARG A 510 -0.35 8.57 10.50
N THR A 511 -0.84 9.76 10.16
CA THR A 511 -1.45 10.07 8.87
C THR A 511 -0.58 11.05 8.11
N TYR A 512 -0.45 10.83 6.80
CA TYR A 512 0.48 11.52 5.91
C TYR A 512 -0.22 12.01 4.64
N LEU A 513 0.34 13.04 4.01
CA LEU A 513 -0.04 13.57 2.70
C LEU A 513 1.12 13.33 1.72
N SER A 514 0.84 12.75 0.54
CA SER A 514 1.86 12.46 -0.48
C SER A 514 2.13 13.68 -1.37
N PHE A 515 3.41 14.02 -1.58
CA PHE A 515 3.86 15.12 -2.42
C PHE A 515 5.14 14.78 -3.19
N ASP A 516 5.28 15.33 -4.40
CA ASP A 516 6.49 15.19 -5.21
C ASP A 516 7.52 16.31 -4.97
N TYR A 517 8.68 16.13 -5.60
CA TYR A 517 9.86 17.00 -5.53
C TYR A 517 9.64 18.46 -5.98
N CYS A 518 8.48 18.83 -6.54
CA CYS A 518 8.12 20.21 -6.95
C CYS A 518 7.79 21.13 -5.76
N TRP A 519 8.80 21.43 -4.95
CA TRP A 519 8.70 22.26 -3.75
C TRP A 519 8.15 23.67 -3.99
N GLY A 520 8.78 24.44 -4.87
CA GLY A 520 8.52 25.87 -5.08
C GLY A 520 7.97 26.24 -6.45
N SER A 521 8.01 25.34 -7.44
CA SER A 521 7.35 25.51 -8.74
C SER A 521 7.29 24.20 -9.52
N ILE A 522 6.23 23.96 -10.30
CA ILE A 522 6.22 22.89 -11.32
C ILE A 522 6.95 23.35 -12.59
N PRO A 523 7.88 22.53 -13.15
CA PRO A 523 8.39 22.73 -14.51
C PRO A 523 7.27 22.70 -15.55
N ASN A 524 7.24 23.69 -16.45
CA ASN A 524 6.33 23.80 -17.61
C ASN A 524 4.85 24.11 -17.33
N ASN A 525 4.44 24.42 -16.09
CA ASN A 525 3.22 25.16 -15.74
C ASN A 525 1.93 24.72 -16.50
N THR A 526 1.37 23.57 -16.12
CA THR A 526 -0.02 23.22 -16.47
C THR A 526 -1.01 24.06 -15.66
N ASP A 527 -2.25 24.20 -16.13
CA ASP A 527 -3.25 25.12 -15.56
C ASP A 527 -3.75 24.74 -14.14
N ILE A 528 -3.30 23.60 -13.60
CA ILE A 528 -3.84 22.89 -12.42
C ILE A 528 -2.79 22.11 -11.63
N ALA A 529 -1.50 22.48 -11.74
CA ALA A 529 -0.45 21.98 -10.85
C ALA A 529 -0.10 23.05 -9.81
N PHE A 530 0.18 22.66 -8.58
CA PHE A 530 0.38 23.58 -7.45
C PHE A 530 1.71 23.30 -6.76
N SER A 531 2.43 24.31 -6.26
CA SER A 531 3.70 24.02 -5.58
C SER A 531 3.46 23.34 -4.23
N THR A 532 4.30 22.36 -3.85
CA THR A 532 4.10 21.61 -2.59
C THR A 532 4.01 22.55 -1.39
N ARG A 533 4.93 23.52 -1.27
CA ARG A 533 4.88 24.51 -0.18
C ARG A 533 3.56 25.29 -0.15
N GLU A 534 3.05 25.73 -1.29
CA GLU A 534 1.82 26.52 -1.36
C GLU A 534 0.59 25.74 -0.87
N ILE A 535 0.52 24.42 -1.13
CA ILE A 535 -0.48 23.54 -0.52
C ILE A 535 -0.25 23.42 0.99
N LEU A 536 0.97 23.16 1.44
CA LEU A 536 1.29 23.00 2.86
C LEU A 536 0.89 24.24 3.67
N ASP A 537 1.38 25.41 3.25
CA ASP A 537 1.08 26.71 3.88
C ASP A 537 -0.44 26.98 3.91
N SER A 538 -1.13 26.73 2.79
CA SER A 538 -2.58 26.99 2.67
C SER A 538 -3.45 25.97 3.42
N MET A 539 -2.95 24.74 3.62
CA MET A 539 -3.61 23.74 4.45
C MET A 539 -3.43 24.07 5.93
N ASP A 540 -2.24 24.48 6.34
CA ASP A 540 -1.92 24.83 7.73
C ASP A 540 -2.76 26.03 8.22
N ASP A 541 -2.90 27.07 7.37
CA ASP A 541 -3.81 28.22 7.56
C ASP A 541 -5.27 27.78 7.84
N ILE A 542 -5.73 26.67 7.25
CA ILE A 542 -7.07 26.08 7.47
C ILE A 542 -7.06 25.11 8.67
N ILE A 543 -5.94 24.46 8.97
CA ILE A 543 -5.79 23.55 10.11
C ILE A 543 -5.80 24.33 11.42
N GLU A 544 -4.97 25.37 11.57
CA GLU A 544 -5.01 26.26 12.74
C GLU A 544 -6.41 26.86 12.95
N LEU A 545 -7.01 27.40 11.88
CA LEU A 545 -8.26 28.17 11.96
C LEU A 545 -9.48 27.32 12.30
N GLU A 546 -9.58 26.11 11.74
CA GLU A 546 -10.70 25.19 12.00
C GLU A 546 -10.40 24.15 13.10
N GLY A 547 -9.33 24.33 13.87
CA GLY A 547 -8.93 23.49 15.01
C GLY A 547 -7.82 22.52 14.64
N ASP A 548 -6.66 22.70 15.27
CA ASP A 548 -5.42 21.97 15.02
C ASP A 548 -5.55 20.44 15.14
N ILE A 549 -4.86 19.72 14.24
CA ILE A 549 -4.68 18.27 14.25
C ILE A 549 -3.26 17.94 13.78
N ASN A 550 -2.55 17.03 14.46
CA ASN A 550 -1.21 16.62 14.00
C ASN A 550 -1.28 15.91 12.63
N TRP A 551 -0.42 16.33 11.71
CA TRP A 551 -0.30 15.84 10.34
C TRP A 551 1.16 15.55 9.97
N ASN A 552 1.42 14.81 8.89
CA ASN A 552 2.77 14.36 8.51
C ASN A 552 2.92 14.37 6.98
N ILE A 553 4.17 14.25 6.49
CA ILE A 553 4.50 14.38 5.07
C ILE A 553 5.07 13.06 4.52
N ALA A 554 4.52 12.60 3.41
CA ALA A 554 5.11 11.56 2.57
C ALA A 554 5.69 12.25 1.32
N TYR A 555 6.97 12.05 1.02
CA TYR A 555 7.70 12.88 0.05
C TYR A 555 8.51 12.07 -0.97
N HIS A 556 8.42 12.43 -2.25
CA HIS A 556 9.11 11.77 -3.36
C HIS A 556 10.29 12.62 -3.83
N ALA A 557 11.43 12.51 -3.14
CA ALA A 557 12.67 13.27 -3.31
C ALA A 557 13.54 12.75 -4.47
N TYR A 558 12.92 12.53 -5.63
CA TYR A 558 13.58 12.07 -6.86
C TYR A 558 14.70 13.03 -7.36
N PRO A 559 15.74 12.53 -8.05
CA PRO A 559 16.65 13.37 -8.85
C PRO A 559 15.85 14.27 -9.81
N PHE A 560 16.26 15.53 -10.01
CA PHE A 560 15.46 16.47 -10.81
C PHE A 560 15.26 15.95 -12.26
N MET A 561 16.28 15.28 -12.79
CA MET A 561 16.22 14.53 -14.04
C MET A 561 16.02 13.03 -13.76
N LEU A 562 14.78 12.54 -13.76
CA LEU A 562 14.40 11.14 -13.43
C LEU A 562 15.21 10.02 -14.13
N LYS A 563 15.92 10.32 -15.23
CA LYS A 563 16.75 9.38 -16.00
C LYS A 563 18.23 9.37 -15.61
N ASP A 564 18.71 10.34 -14.83
CA ASP A 564 20.05 10.31 -14.24
C ASP A 564 19.89 10.06 -12.72
N PRO A 565 20.50 9.00 -12.17
CA PRO A 565 20.42 8.75 -10.73
C PRO A 565 21.27 9.74 -9.93
N VAL A 566 22.17 10.48 -10.58
CA VAL A 566 23.08 11.44 -9.96
C VAL A 566 22.30 12.69 -9.57
N PHE A 567 21.90 12.80 -8.30
CA PHE A 567 21.15 13.95 -7.79
C PHE A 567 22.05 15.10 -7.33
N TRP A 568 23.31 14.83 -6.95
CA TRP A 568 24.14 15.82 -6.28
C TRP A 568 24.77 16.86 -7.23
N ASP A 569 24.81 16.62 -8.54
CA ASP A 569 25.21 17.59 -9.56
C ASP A 569 24.03 18.35 -10.21
N ASP A 570 22.77 18.03 -9.85
CA ASP A 570 21.53 18.70 -10.31
C ASP A 570 21.65 20.23 -10.36
N ASP A 571 21.07 20.89 -11.38
CA ASP A 571 21.26 22.33 -11.63
C ASP A 571 20.91 23.20 -10.39
N ALA A 572 21.90 23.92 -9.88
CA ALA A 572 21.76 24.82 -8.73
C ALA A 572 20.81 26.01 -8.97
N ALA A 573 20.45 26.30 -10.23
CA ALA A 573 19.36 27.24 -10.55
C ALA A 573 17.95 26.65 -10.32
N VAL A 574 17.85 25.36 -9.99
CA VAL A 574 16.61 24.61 -9.77
C VAL A 574 16.59 23.92 -8.38
N VAL A 575 17.72 23.34 -7.97
CA VAL A 575 17.91 22.58 -6.72
C VAL A 575 18.99 23.26 -5.85
N ASN A 576 18.58 24.02 -4.83
CA ASN A 576 19.50 24.76 -3.96
C ASN A 576 19.04 24.84 -2.49
N ASP A 577 19.89 25.41 -1.63
CA ASP A 577 19.74 25.39 -0.16
C ASP A 577 18.89 26.54 0.40
N SER A 578 18.02 27.13 -0.41
CA SER A 578 17.12 28.21 -0.02
C SER A 578 15.67 27.74 0.01
N GLU A 579 14.85 28.34 0.87
CA GLU A 579 13.40 28.06 0.94
C GLU A 579 12.70 28.34 -0.41
N ASP A 580 13.25 29.21 -1.27
CA ASP A 580 12.74 29.49 -2.63
C ASP A 580 13.29 28.57 -3.73
N SER A 581 13.98 27.47 -3.36
CA SER A 581 14.36 26.41 -4.30
C SER A 581 13.13 25.91 -5.06
N ARG A 582 13.30 25.63 -6.36
CA ARG A 582 12.17 25.23 -7.22
C ARG A 582 11.80 23.77 -6.98
N ILE A 583 12.83 22.95 -6.76
CA ILE A 583 12.78 21.54 -6.43
C ILE A 583 13.42 21.31 -5.06
N VAL A 584 12.93 20.32 -4.31
CA VAL A 584 13.66 19.73 -3.18
C VAL A 584 13.79 18.23 -3.39
N ASN A 585 15.02 17.72 -3.31
CA ASN A 585 15.34 16.30 -3.39
C ASN A 585 16.54 15.98 -2.49
N MET A 586 17.13 14.79 -2.62
CA MET A 586 18.25 14.36 -1.76
C MET A 586 19.47 15.30 -1.77
N LYS A 587 19.65 16.15 -2.81
CA LYS A 587 20.72 17.16 -2.85
C LYS A 587 20.54 18.28 -1.82
N ASN A 588 19.31 18.63 -1.49
CA ASN A 588 18.94 19.79 -0.67
C ASN A 588 17.80 19.47 0.32
N ILE A 589 17.65 18.21 0.72
CA ILE A 589 16.50 17.72 1.51
C ILE A 589 16.33 18.46 2.84
N GLN A 590 17.39 19.06 3.37
CA GLN A 590 17.32 19.91 4.55
C GLN A 590 16.40 21.13 4.37
N VAL A 591 16.19 21.61 3.13
CA VAL A 591 15.22 22.69 2.84
C VAL A 591 13.80 22.28 3.21
N LEU A 592 13.42 21.01 3.02
CA LEU A 592 12.13 20.49 3.47
C LEU A 592 12.12 20.36 5.01
N THR A 593 13.14 19.75 5.61
CA THR A 593 13.12 19.42 7.04
C THR A 593 13.19 20.66 7.93
N ASP A 594 14.03 21.63 7.56
CA ASP A 594 14.19 22.89 8.26
C ASP A 594 12.90 23.73 8.14
N TYR A 595 12.25 23.71 6.97
CA TYR A 595 10.96 24.39 6.77
C TYR A 595 9.84 23.74 7.58
N VAL A 596 9.81 22.41 7.66
CA VAL A 596 8.82 21.66 8.44
C VAL A 596 9.02 21.90 9.94
N GLU A 597 10.25 21.84 10.47
CA GLU A 597 10.51 22.14 11.88
C GLU A 597 10.16 23.60 12.22
N LYS A 598 10.52 24.54 11.35
CA LYS A 598 10.30 25.98 11.51
C LYS A 598 8.83 26.37 11.55
N ASN A 599 8.00 25.83 10.65
CA ASN A 599 6.62 26.29 10.46
C ASN A 599 5.60 25.33 11.11
N PHE A 600 5.75 24.01 10.90
CA PHE A 600 4.79 22.99 11.36
C PHE A 600 5.26 22.25 12.62
N GLY A 601 6.50 22.49 13.07
CA GLY A 601 7.06 22.00 14.32
C GLY A 601 7.79 20.65 14.22
N LYS A 602 8.84 20.51 15.04
CA LYS A 602 9.75 19.34 15.14
C LYS A 602 9.10 17.95 15.32
N ASP A 603 7.84 17.91 15.78
CA ASP A 603 7.13 16.65 16.08
C ASP A 603 6.38 16.11 14.84
N THR A 604 6.24 16.94 13.79
CA THR A 604 5.84 16.55 12.43
C THR A 604 6.88 15.63 11.81
N ARG A 605 6.45 14.54 11.18
CA ARG A 605 7.35 13.51 10.64
C ARG A 605 7.35 13.49 9.11
N ILE A 606 8.48 13.08 8.53
CA ILE A 606 8.63 12.84 7.10
C ILE A 606 8.86 11.33 6.89
N ILE A 607 8.21 10.76 5.88
CA ILE A 607 8.63 9.50 5.27
C ILE A 607 8.97 9.76 3.80
N LEU A 608 10.14 9.30 3.37
CA LEU A 608 10.52 9.32 1.96
C LEU A 608 9.86 8.09 1.30
N SER A 609 8.59 8.25 0.89
CA SER A 609 7.67 7.15 0.55
C SER A 609 7.93 6.46 -0.79
N GLU A 610 8.55 7.14 -1.74
CA GLU A 610 8.88 6.60 -3.07
C GLU A 610 10.11 7.31 -3.66
N GLN A 611 11.26 6.64 -3.66
CA GLN A 611 12.52 7.18 -4.21
C GLN A 611 13.06 6.27 -5.31
N GLY A 612 13.17 6.76 -6.55
CA GLY A 612 13.76 5.99 -7.65
C GLY A 612 15.07 6.58 -8.16
N PHE A 613 16.10 5.75 -8.24
CA PHE A 613 17.37 6.07 -8.89
C PHE A 613 17.46 5.25 -10.17
N SER A 614 17.28 5.89 -11.33
CA SER A 614 17.23 5.18 -12.61
C SER A 614 18.60 4.62 -12.98
N CYS A 615 18.65 3.36 -13.38
CA CYS A 615 19.71 2.87 -14.27
C CYS A 615 19.42 3.37 -15.71
N ASP A 616 20.08 2.81 -16.71
CA ASP A 616 19.72 3.03 -18.13
C ASP A 616 19.37 1.72 -18.87
N SER A 617 18.88 1.89 -20.10
CA SER A 617 18.40 0.80 -20.97
C SER A 617 19.48 -0.20 -21.40
N THR A 618 20.77 0.10 -21.19
CA THR A 618 21.86 -0.86 -21.43
C THR A 618 22.07 -1.82 -20.27
N ASN A 619 21.57 -1.49 -19.06
CA ASN A 619 21.81 -2.20 -17.80
C ASN A 619 23.31 -2.55 -17.56
N ASN A 620 24.24 -1.75 -18.11
CA ASN A 620 25.66 -2.05 -18.01
C ASN A 620 26.19 -1.78 -16.58
N GLN A 621 27.33 -2.39 -16.24
CA GLN A 621 27.89 -2.32 -14.87
C GLN A 621 28.09 -0.88 -14.39
N ASN A 622 28.53 0.05 -15.24
CA ASN A 622 28.72 1.46 -14.84
C ASN A 622 27.39 2.13 -14.44
N SER A 623 26.30 1.76 -15.11
CA SER A 623 24.97 2.31 -14.85
C SER A 623 24.35 1.71 -13.59
N GLN A 624 24.53 0.40 -13.38
CA GLN A 624 24.15 -0.26 -12.13
C GLN A 624 24.95 0.26 -10.93
N MET A 625 26.25 0.52 -11.09
CA MET A 625 27.09 1.16 -10.06
C MET A 625 26.62 2.58 -9.73
N LYS A 626 26.29 3.41 -10.74
CA LYS A 626 25.68 4.74 -10.54
C LYS A 626 24.39 4.64 -9.70
N GLN A 627 23.46 3.77 -10.10
CA GLN A 627 22.19 3.54 -9.39
C GLN A 627 22.43 3.11 -7.93
N ALA A 628 23.34 2.16 -7.71
CA ALA A 628 23.72 1.69 -6.38
C ALA A 628 24.35 2.79 -5.52
N ALA A 629 25.23 3.61 -6.10
CA ALA A 629 25.91 4.72 -5.44
C ALA A 629 24.93 5.83 -5.00
N SER A 630 23.99 6.20 -5.87
CA SER A 630 22.95 7.17 -5.53
C SER A 630 22.00 6.69 -4.45
N TYR A 631 21.61 5.41 -4.47
CA TYR A 631 20.87 4.82 -3.37
C TYR A 631 21.64 4.89 -2.05
N ALA A 632 22.92 4.50 -2.06
CA ALA A 632 23.75 4.49 -0.85
C ALA A 632 23.88 5.89 -0.24
N TYR A 633 24.17 6.89 -1.07
CA TYR A 633 24.27 8.29 -0.63
C TYR A 633 22.93 8.82 -0.12
N GLY A 634 21.83 8.63 -0.86
CA GLY A 634 20.49 9.04 -0.44
C GLY A 634 20.06 8.40 0.88
N TYR A 635 20.34 7.12 1.07
CA TYR A 635 20.08 6.41 2.32
C TYR A 635 20.85 7.01 3.49
N TYR A 636 22.16 7.25 3.36
CA TYR A 636 22.97 7.86 4.42
C TYR A 636 22.59 9.33 4.72
N ILE A 637 22.14 10.10 3.73
CA ILE A 637 21.54 11.42 3.97
C ILE A 637 20.24 11.28 4.79
N SER A 638 19.41 10.28 4.48
CA SER A 638 18.18 10.01 5.26
C SER A 638 18.49 9.61 6.71
N GLU A 639 19.54 8.82 6.94
CA GLU A 639 20.03 8.46 8.28
C GLU A 639 20.58 9.68 9.05
N SER A 640 21.11 10.68 8.34
CA SER A 640 21.60 11.95 8.90
C SER A 640 20.49 12.95 9.28
N CYS A 641 19.22 12.59 9.05
CA CYS A 641 18.06 13.44 9.33
C CYS A 641 17.10 12.82 10.35
N ASP A 642 17.05 13.36 11.57
CA ASP A 642 16.15 12.94 12.65
C ASP A 642 14.65 13.17 12.37
N MET A 643 14.28 13.89 11.31
CA MET A 643 12.88 14.09 10.89
C MET A 643 12.36 13.01 9.94
N ILE A 644 13.26 12.35 9.19
CA ILE A 644 12.91 11.29 8.24
C ILE A 644 12.87 9.95 8.96
N ASP A 645 11.70 9.30 8.98
CA ASP A 645 11.48 8.01 9.65
C ASP A 645 11.64 6.79 8.72
N ALA A 646 11.59 6.97 7.39
CA ALA A 646 11.73 5.89 6.41
C ALA A 646 12.30 6.39 5.08
N PHE A 647 13.05 5.53 4.39
CA PHE A 647 13.60 5.71 3.05
C PHE A 647 13.17 4.52 2.18
N ILE A 648 12.09 4.71 1.43
CA ILE A 648 11.37 3.67 0.70
C ILE A 648 11.63 3.82 -0.80
N ILE A 649 12.23 2.80 -1.42
CA ILE A 649 12.59 2.85 -2.85
C ILE A 649 11.48 2.39 -3.80
N ARG A 650 11.38 3.09 -4.93
CA ARG A 650 10.85 2.60 -6.21
C ARG A 650 12.04 2.04 -7.00
N ALA A 651 11.99 0.89 -7.66
CA ALA A 651 10.91 -0.10 -7.73
C ALA A 651 11.40 -1.47 -7.23
N HIS A 652 10.48 -2.36 -6.85
CA HIS A 652 10.85 -3.75 -6.57
C HIS A 652 11.32 -4.47 -7.85
N VAL A 653 10.55 -4.30 -8.92
CA VAL A 653 10.88 -4.73 -10.28
C VAL A 653 10.66 -3.52 -11.19
N ASP A 654 11.46 -3.37 -12.25
CA ASP A 654 11.14 -2.40 -13.31
C ASP A 654 9.72 -2.62 -13.86
N ASN A 655 8.95 -1.55 -14.04
CA ASN A 655 7.68 -1.63 -14.78
C ASN A 655 7.88 -1.41 -16.29
N ARG A 656 7.15 -2.13 -17.14
CA ARG A 656 7.20 -1.97 -18.61
C ARG A 656 6.88 -0.54 -19.06
N ILE A 657 5.93 0.14 -18.42
CA ILE A 657 5.53 1.49 -18.83
C ILE A 657 6.53 2.56 -18.36
N GLU A 658 7.17 2.36 -17.20
CA GLU A 658 8.31 3.19 -16.76
C GLU A 658 9.51 3.02 -17.71
N THR A 659 9.87 1.77 -18.02
CA THR A 659 11.02 1.45 -18.87
C THR A 659 10.82 1.84 -20.33
N ASN A 660 9.59 1.76 -20.87
CA ASN A 660 9.23 2.32 -22.18
C ASN A 660 9.45 3.85 -22.23
N GLN A 661 9.23 4.56 -21.13
CA GLN A 661 9.56 5.99 -21.02
C GLN A 661 11.05 6.23 -20.79
N GLY A 662 11.82 5.21 -20.42
CA GLY A 662 13.26 5.24 -20.17
C GLY A 662 13.65 5.41 -18.69
N PHE A 663 12.78 5.01 -17.76
CA PHE A 663 13.06 4.98 -16.32
C PHE A 663 13.27 3.52 -15.86
N TYR A 664 14.36 3.26 -15.16
CA TYR A 664 14.86 1.91 -14.85
C TYR A 664 15.17 1.78 -13.35
N PHE A 665 14.11 1.85 -12.53
CA PHE A 665 14.20 1.97 -11.07
C PHE A 665 14.31 0.62 -10.32
N GLY A 666 14.11 -0.51 -10.98
CA GLY A 666 13.92 -1.82 -10.34
C GLY A 666 15.17 -2.41 -9.67
N LEU A 667 15.02 -2.95 -8.45
CA LEU A 667 15.98 -3.90 -7.87
C LEU A 667 16.19 -5.11 -8.76
N TRP A 668 15.08 -5.60 -9.33
CA TRP A 668 15.05 -6.55 -10.42
C TRP A 668 14.80 -5.84 -11.75
N THR A 669 15.45 -6.31 -12.81
CA THR A 669 14.96 -6.06 -14.17
C THR A 669 13.61 -6.75 -14.39
N ASN A 670 12.79 -6.17 -15.27
CA ASN A 670 11.59 -6.82 -15.79
C ASN A 670 11.96 -7.98 -16.73
N LYS A 671 11.03 -8.91 -16.91
CA LYS A 671 11.07 -9.96 -17.93
C LYS A 671 10.45 -9.45 -19.24
N ASP A 672 11.14 -9.66 -20.35
CA ASP A 672 10.73 -9.18 -21.67
C ASP A 672 9.26 -9.51 -21.99
N GLY A 673 8.48 -8.48 -22.29
CA GLY A 673 7.05 -8.57 -22.62
C GLY A 673 6.10 -8.49 -21.43
N GLU A 674 6.52 -8.82 -20.21
CA GLU A 674 5.69 -8.77 -19.00
C GLU A 674 5.50 -7.31 -18.50
N ILE A 675 4.57 -7.09 -17.56
CA ILE A 675 4.31 -5.75 -16.98
C ILE A 675 5.31 -5.41 -15.86
N GLU A 676 5.43 -6.27 -14.84
CA GLU A 676 6.29 -6.04 -13.65
C GLU A 676 6.70 -7.41 -13.04
N VAL A 677 7.44 -8.22 -13.82
CA VAL A 677 7.84 -9.60 -13.44
C VAL A 677 9.35 -9.73 -13.34
N ALA A 678 9.84 -10.15 -12.17
CA ALA A 678 11.26 -10.24 -11.87
C ALA A 678 12.06 -11.15 -12.82
N ASN A 679 13.23 -10.67 -13.26
CA ASN A 679 14.11 -11.35 -14.22
C ASN A 679 15.56 -11.48 -13.70
N GLN A 680 16.27 -10.36 -13.49
CA GLN A 680 17.65 -10.35 -12.99
C GLN A 680 17.84 -9.31 -11.88
N LYS A 681 18.39 -9.70 -10.73
CA LYS A 681 18.81 -8.77 -9.65
C LYS A 681 19.93 -7.85 -10.18
N ARG A 682 19.81 -6.54 -9.96
CA ARG A 682 20.86 -5.54 -10.24
C ARG A 682 21.86 -5.47 -9.08
N GLU A 683 23.04 -4.88 -9.31
CA GLU A 683 24.09 -4.65 -8.28
C GLU A 683 23.55 -3.89 -7.04
N LEU A 684 22.53 -3.04 -7.23
CA LEU A 684 21.78 -2.34 -6.16
C LEU A 684 21.20 -3.31 -5.11
N TRP A 685 20.86 -4.55 -5.46
CA TRP A 685 20.27 -5.54 -4.56
C TRP A 685 21.12 -5.79 -3.32
N GLU A 686 22.41 -6.13 -3.50
CA GLU A 686 23.28 -6.47 -2.37
C GLU A 686 23.61 -5.23 -1.53
N VAL A 687 23.62 -4.04 -2.14
CA VAL A 687 23.76 -2.76 -1.40
C VAL A 687 22.55 -2.54 -0.49
N VAL A 688 21.33 -2.61 -1.01
CA VAL A 688 20.08 -2.51 -0.20
C VAL A 688 20.09 -3.56 0.91
N LYS A 689 20.50 -4.79 0.62
CA LYS A 689 20.54 -5.88 1.59
C LYS A 689 21.42 -5.58 2.80
N TYR A 690 22.61 -5.01 2.61
CA TYR A 690 23.60 -4.85 3.70
C TYR A 690 23.81 -3.41 4.23
N ILE A 691 23.20 -2.38 3.63
CA ILE A 691 23.48 -0.97 3.96
C ILE A 691 23.23 -0.56 5.42
N ASP A 692 22.39 -1.31 6.14
CA ASP A 692 22.08 -1.11 7.56
C ASP A 692 22.69 -2.17 8.50
N THR A 693 23.66 -2.95 8.00
CA THR A 693 24.33 -4.03 8.73
C THR A 693 25.81 -3.72 9.03
N SER A 694 26.48 -4.55 9.84
CA SER A 694 27.93 -4.46 10.05
C SER A 694 28.79 -4.60 8.77
N SER A 695 28.27 -5.18 7.69
CA SER A 695 28.93 -5.21 6.37
C SER A 695 28.64 -3.97 5.49
N THR A 696 27.92 -2.94 5.96
CA THR A 696 27.52 -1.79 5.13
C THR A 696 28.67 -1.20 4.29
N PHE A 697 29.82 -0.92 4.92
CA PHE A 697 30.99 -0.35 4.23
C PHE A 697 31.76 -1.35 3.36
N GLU A 698 31.52 -2.66 3.46
CA GLU A 698 32.02 -3.65 2.51
C GLU A 698 31.35 -3.48 1.14
N TYR A 699 30.04 -3.13 1.15
CA TYR A 699 29.22 -2.96 -0.04
C TYR A 699 29.15 -1.51 -0.54
N THR A 700 29.29 -0.50 0.33
CA THR A 700 29.25 0.92 -0.09
C THR A 700 30.62 1.55 -0.38
N ASN A 701 31.73 1.11 0.23
CA ASN A 701 33.06 1.67 -0.13
C ASN A 701 33.44 1.49 -1.62
N PRO A 702 33.10 0.37 -2.30
CA PRO A 702 33.30 0.24 -3.76
C PRO A 702 32.53 1.27 -4.60
N LEU A 703 31.53 1.95 -4.03
CA LEU A 703 30.69 2.94 -4.69
C LEU A 703 31.27 4.37 -4.64
N LEU A 704 32.24 4.65 -3.75
CA LEU A 704 32.85 5.98 -3.61
C LEU A 704 33.40 6.57 -4.94
N PRO A 705 34.03 5.79 -5.86
CA PRO A 705 34.46 6.30 -7.17
C PRO A 705 33.33 6.77 -8.11
N TRP A 706 32.06 6.54 -7.72
CA TRP A 706 30.87 6.95 -8.44
C TRP A 706 30.15 8.15 -7.79
N VAL A 707 30.64 8.66 -6.65
CA VAL A 707 30.10 9.83 -5.94
C VAL A 707 31.21 10.86 -5.75
N ASP A 708 31.40 11.71 -6.76
CA ASP A 708 32.53 12.64 -6.87
C ASP A 708 32.57 13.77 -5.82
N CYS A 709 31.53 13.90 -4.99
CA CYS A 709 31.48 14.81 -3.84
C CYS A 709 31.72 14.13 -2.48
N VAL A 710 31.98 12.82 -2.42
CA VAL A 710 32.13 12.04 -1.18
C VAL A 710 33.45 11.26 -1.17
N ASP A 711 34.45 11.74 -0.42
CA ASP A 711 35.73 11.05 -0.22
C ASP A 711 35.60 9.80 0.68
N ALA A 712 34.66 9.80 1.62
CA ALA A 712 34.40 8.72 2.57
C ALA A 712 32.95 8.78 3.11
N TRP A 713 32.39 7.62 3.51
CA TRP A 713 31.08 7.53 4.16
C TRP A 713 31.15 7.88 5.66
N ASP A 714 31.52 9.12 5.96
CA ASP A 714 31.54 9.67 7.32
C ASP A 714 31.02 11.13 7.36
N ASN A 715 31.01 11.73 8.55
CA ASN A 715 30.46 13.07 8.77
C ASN A 715 31.36 14.24 8.31
N THR A 716 32.39 13.97 7.51
CA THR A 716 33.12 15.00 6.76
C THR A 716 32.57 15.19 5.35
N ALA A 717 31.75 14.27 4.84
CA ALA A 717 31.10 14.38 3.55
C ALA A 717 29.88 15.34 3.57
N PRO A 718 29.59 16.02 2.44
CA PRO A 718 28.41 16.88 2.34
C PRO A 718 27.11 16.12 2.63
N ARG A 719 26.16 16.75 3.31
CA ARG A 719 24.85 16.19 3.71
C ARG A 719 24.89 15.01 4.69
N LEU A 720 26.09 14.58 5.09
CA LEU A 720 26.32 13.54 6.09
C LEU A 720 26.79 14.12 7.43
N GLU A 721 26.64 15.43 7.67
CA GLU A 721 27.25 16.13 8.82
C GLU A 721 26.78 15.59 10.19
N ASN A 722 25.61 14.95 10.24
CA ASN A 722 25.05 14.27 11.42
C ASN A 722 25.18 12.72 11.38
N PHE A 723 25.80 12.16 10.34
CA PHE A 723 25.91 10.71 10.14
C PHE A 723 26.79 10.05 11.22
N ASP A 724 26.30 9.00 11.87
CA ASP A 724 27.12 8.15 12.74
C ASP A 724 27.46 6.81 12.06
N PRO A 725 28.64 6.68 11.40
CA PRO A 725 29.08 5.41 10.83
C PRO A 725 29.33 4.32 11.89
N ASN A 726 29.34 4.65 13.19
CA ASN A 726 29.48 3.67 14.27
C ASN A 726 28.16 2.97 14.61
N LYS A 727 27.00 3.52 14.21
CA LYS A 727 25.68 2.88 14.33
C LYS A 727 25.71 1.45 13.79
N PHE A 728 26.30 1.26 12.61
CA PHE A 728 26.28 0.00 11.88
C PHE A 728 27.32 -1.03 12.35
N GLN A 729 28.44 -0.58 12.93
CA GLN A 729 29.58 -1.44 13.28
C GLN A 729 29.27 -2.53 14.31
N ASN A 730 28.14 -2.44 15.02
CA ASN A 730 27.70 -3.39 16.05
C ASN A 730 26.34 -4.04 15.71
N ILE A 731 25.81 -3.86 14.50
CA ILE A 731 24.57 -4.51 14.04
C ILE A 731 24.92 -5.90 13.49
N ASP A 732 24.60 -6.94 14.27
CA ASP A 732 24.87 -8.35 13.95
C ASP A 732 23.90 -8.97 12.92
N GLY A 733 23.11 -8.13 12.24
CA GLY A 733 22.09 -8.54 11.27
C GLY A 733 20.82 -9.15 11.90
N SER A 734 20.73 -9.25 13.23
CA SER A 734 19.66 -9.98 13.92
C SER A 734 18.84 -9.14 14.91
N THR A 735 18.86 -7.80 14.80
CA THR A 735 18.26 -6.92 15.81
C THR A 735 16.76 -7.18 15.98
N ASN A 736 16.37 -7.50 17.22
CA ASN A 736 14.97 -7.61 17.64
C ASN A 736 14.43 -6.20 17.90
N ASP A 737 13.75 -5.62 16.91
CA ASP A 737 13.37 -4.20 16.87
C ASP A 737 12.12 -3.87 17.71
N GLY A 738 12.09 -4.30 18.98
CA GLY A 738 11.08 -3.89 19.97
C GLY A 738 9.64 -4.40 19.78
N LEU A 739 9.29 -4.92 18.59
CA LEU A 739 8.08 -5.71 18.35
C LEU A 739 8.23 -7.13 18.92
N PRO A 740 7.13 -7.84 19.24
CA PRO A 740 7.19 -9.07 20.01
C PRO A 740 7.81 -10.21 19.19
N THR A 741 9.06 -10.56 19.52
CA THR A 741 9.80 -11.70 18.98
C THR A 741 8.91 -12.93 18.82
N ILE A 742 8.97 -13.57 17.65
CA ILE A 742 8.20 -14.77 17.33
C ILE A 742 9.16 -15.96 17.34
N ALA A 743 8.83 -16.96 18.15
CA ALA A 743 9.34 -18.32 17.99
C ALA A 743 8.23 -19.14 17.33
N SER A 744 8.53 -19.80 16.20
CA SER A 744 7.61 -20.70 15.52
C SER A 744 7.97 -22.16 15.81
N ILE A 745 7.01 -23.08 15.68
CA ILE A 745 7.21 -24.51 15.94
C ILE A 745 6.54 -25.35 14.85
N SER A 746 7.34 -26.17 14.16
CA SER A 746 6.85 -27.11 13.15
C SER A 746 7.35 -28.53 13.36
N TYR A 747 6.50 -29.48 13.03
CA TYR A 747 6.71 -30.89 13.37
C TYR A 747 6.13 -31.82 12.31
N SER A 748 6.69 -33.03 12.21
CA SER A 748 6.33 -34.02 11.20
C SER A 748 6.25 -35.41 11.85
N ALA A 749 5.32 -36.23 11.36
CA ALA A 749 5.13 -37.61 11.78
C ALA A 749 5.58 -38.59 10.69
N HIS A 750 6.31 -39.63 11.08
CA HIS A 750 6.49 -40.83 10.27
C HIS A 750 5.37 -41.83 10.58
N VAL A 751 4.40 -41.95 9.69
CA VAL A 751 3.21 -42.79 9.86
C VAL A 751 3.39 -44.13 9.13
N GLN A 752 2.92 -45.22 9.76
CA GLN A 752 2.85 -46.54 9.16
C GLN A 752 2.26 -46.49 7.74
N ASN A 753 2.90 -47.16 6.79
CA ASN A 753 2.53 -47.26 5.37
C ASN A 753 2.50 -45.93 4.58
N LYS A 754 2.57 -44.76 5.23
CA LYS A 754 2.65 -43.43 4.57
C LYS A 754 4.06 -42.84 4.54
N GLY A 755 4.95 -43.23 5.45
CA GLY A 755 6.29 -42.67 5.57
C GLY A 755 6.30 -41.33 6.33
N TRP A 756 7.29 -40.49 6.07
CA TRP A 756 7.33 -39.13 6.59
C TRP A 756 6.27 -38.26 5.90
N MET A 757 5.36 -37.70 6.69
CA MET A 757 4.42 -36.67 6.23
C MET A 757 5.13 -35.31 6.12
N PRO A 758 4.53 -34.30 5.43
CA PRO A 758 5.00 -32.92 5.50
C PRO A 758 5.17 -32.41 6.94
N TYR A 759 5.91 -31.32 7.10
CA TYR A 759 5.85 -30.55 8.35
C TYR A 759 4.49 -29.84 8.44
N VAL A 760 4.01 -29.69 9.67
CA VAL A 760 2.82 -28.92 10.03
C VAL A 760 3.19 -27.95 11.14
N GLU A 761 2.50 -26.81 11.19
CA GLU A 761 2.81 -25.71 12.11
C GLU A 761 2.09 -25.83 13.46
N ALA A 762 2.21 -24.79 14.30
CA ALA A 762 1.56 -24.71 15.60
C ALA A 762 0.03 -25.01 15.52
N ASP A 763 -0.46 -25.80 16.47
CA ASP A 763 -1.82 -26.36 16.55
C ASP A 763 -2.28 -27.27 15.39
N GLN A 764 -1.48 -27.50 14.35
CA GLN A 764 -1.84 -28.39 13.26
C GLN A 764 -1.63 -29.88 13.59
N LYS A 765 -2.33 -30.78 12.91
CA LYS A 765 -2.31 -32.21 13.22
C LYS A 765 -1.18 -32.94 12.49
N ALA A 766 -0.15 -33.37 13.22
CA ALA A 766 0.85 -34.30 12.70
C ALA A 766 0.39 -35.75 12.87
N GLY A 767 0.20 -36.47 11.77
CA GLY A 767 -0.27 -37.86 11.75
C GLY A 767 -1.72 -38.01 11.27
N THR A 768 -2.32 -39.16 11.56
CA THR A 768 -3.64 -39.56 11.04
C THR A 768 -4.66 -39.82 12.14
N THR A 769 -5.95 -39.76 11.82
CA THR A 769 -7.06 -39.91 12.78
C THR A 769 -8.16 -40.74 12.15
N GLY A 770 -8.60 -41.82 12.81
CA GLY A 770 -9.62 -42.73 12.27
C GLY A 770 -9.07 -43.80 11.31
N GLU A 771 -7.97 -43.53 10.61
CA GLU A 771 -7.31 -44.48 9.68
C GLU A 771 -6.68 -45.72 10.37
N SER A 772 -6.62 -45.75 11.70
CA SER A 772 -5.98 -46.82 12.50
C SER A 772 -4.48 -47.07 12.23
N LEU A 773 -3.79 -46.14 11.57
CA LEU A 773 -2.34 -46.17 11.38
C LEU A 773 -1.61 -45.65 12.64
N ARG A 774 -0.42 -46.21 12.92
CA ARG A 774 0.45 -45.74 14.01
C ARG A 774 1.43 -44.66 13.53
N VAL A 775 1.76 -43.72 14.42
CA VAL A 775 3.02 -42.99 14.37
C VAL A 775 4.16 -43.95 14.77
N GLU A 776 5.24 -43.99 14.01
CA GLU A 776 6.44 -44.79 14.30
C GLU A 776 7.64 -43.94 14.74
N SER A 777 7.71 -42.70 14.25
CA SER A 777 8.73 -41.70 14.58
C SER A 777 8.17 -40.30 14.38
N PHE A 778 8.80 -39.27 14.94
CA PHE A 778 8.45 -37.87 14.68
C PHE A 778 9.67 -36.96 14.71
N LYS A 779 9.50 -35.72 14.25
CA LYS A 779 10.46 -34.62 14.33
C LYS A 779 9.76 -33.36 14.82
N ILE A 780 10.48 -32.51 15.51
CA ILE A 780 10.08 -31.14 15.86
C ILE A 780 11.28 -30.24 15.57
N LYS A 781 11.05 -29.11 14.89
CA LYS A 781 12.00 -28.00 14.81
C LYS A 781 11.34 -26.75 15.38
N LEU A 782 12.16 -25.86 15.93
CA LEU A 782 11.79 -24.46 16.15
C LEU A 782 12.44 -23.60 15.08
N ASP A 783 11.86 -22.43 14.84
CA ASP A 783 12.52 -21.30 14.20
C ASP A 783 12.42 -20.12 15.18
N THR A 784 13.55 -19.53 15.58
CA THR A 784 13.57 -18.52 16.65
C THR A 784 14.88 -17.75 16.73
N ASN A 785 14.77 -16.46 17.07
CA ASN A 785 15.89 -15.57 17.38
C ASN A 785 16.18 -15.49 18.90
N VAL A 786 15.68 -16.44 19.70
CA VAL A 786 15.90 -16.54 21.16
C VAL A 786 16.80 -17.73 21.45
N ASP A 787 17.85 -17.54 22.25
CA ASP A 787 18.77 -18.63 22.64
C ASP A 787 18.00 -19.80 23.29
N GLY A 788 18.10 -20.99 22.68
CA GLY A 788 17.31 -22.14 23.06
C GLY A 788 17.06 -23.14 21.94
N GLY A 789 16.07 -24.00 22.17
CA GLY A 789 15.69 -25.10 21.28
C GLY A 789 14.68 -26.04 21.94
N VAL A 790 14.15 -27.02 21.20
CA VAL A 790 13.19 -28.00 21.72
C VAL A 790 13.86 -29.36 21.97
N SER A 791 13.64 -29.92 23.16
CA SER A 791 14.15 -31.23 23.58
C SER A 791 13.00 -32.20 23.78
N TYR A 792 13.01 -33.35 23.09
CA TYR A 792 11.86 -34.25 23.00
C TYR A 792 12.21 -35.73 22.97
N ALA A 793 11.32 -36.55 23.54
CA ALA A 793 11.47 -37.99 23.68
C ALA A 793 10.18 -38.75 23.36
N ALA A 794 10.33 -40.01 22.94
CA ALA A 794 9.25 -40.92 22.58
C ALA A 794 9.20 -42.12 23.54
N HIS A 795 8.01 -42.53 23.97
CA HIS A 795 7.79 -43.88 24.49
C HIS A 795 7.46 -44.79 23.31
N VAL A 796 8.32 -45.77 23.03
CA VAL A 796 8.18 -46.69 21.89
C VAL A 796 7.90 -48.11 22.37
N GLN A 797 6.97 -48.79 21.69
CA GLN A 797 6.63 -50.18 21.95
C GLN A 797 7.88 -51.07 22.07
N ASN A 798 7.90 -51.93 23.09
CA ASN A 798 8.99 -52.86 23.42
C ASN A 798 10.35 -52.19 23.73
N LYS A 799 10.44 -50.86 23.76
CA LYS A 799 11.65 -50.09 24.10
C LYS A 799 11.50 -49.23 25.35
N GLY A 800 10.28 -48.75 25.63
CA GLY A 800 10.03 -47.75 26.68
C GLY A 800 10.40 -46.34 26.21
N TRP A 801 10.67 -45.45 27.16
CA TRP A 801 11.19 -44.09 26.87
C TRP A 801 12.57 -44.16 26.22
N MET A 802 12.71 -43.56 25.05
CA MET A 802 13.99 -43.36 24.38
C MET A 802 14.70 -42.10 24.91
N THR A 803 16.02 -42.03 24.73
CA THR A 803 16.82 -40.83 25.04
C THR A 803 16.23 -39.60 24.33
N PRO A 804 16.12 -38.44 25.01
CA PRO A 804 15.72 -37.20 24.35
C PRO A 804 16.65 -36.83 23.20
N VAL A 805 16.07 -36.25 22.16
CA VAL A 805 16.74 -35.65 21.00
C VAL A 805 16.43 -34.15 20.95
N THR A 806 17.05 -33.41 20.02
CA THR A 806 16.83 -31.97 19.81
C THR A 806 16.37 -31.66 18.38
N ASP A 807 16.26 -30.37 18.06
CA ASP A 807 15.71 -29.79 16.83
C ASP A 807 16.01 -30.59 15.53
N GLY A 808 14.96 -30.91 14.78
CA GLY A 808 15.01 -31.64 13.51
C GLY A 808 15.35 -33.15 13.59
N GLN A 809 15.79 -33.66 14.73
CA GLN A 809 16.22 -35.06 14.89
C GLN A 809 15.03 -36.05 14.96
N SER A 810 15.20 -37.25 14.39
CA SER A 810 14.13 -38.25 14.36
C SER A 810 13.95 -38.96 15.71
N CYS A 811 12.86 -38.66 16.42
CA CYS A 811 12.50 -39.31 17.68
C CYS A 811 11.53 -40.49 17.48
N GLY A 812 12.01 -41.72 17.69
CA GLY A 812 11.23 -42.95 17.52
C GLY A 812 11.97 -44.01 16.67
N THR A 813 11.27 -44.72 15.79
CA THR A 813 11.86 -45.70 14.87
C THR A 813 11.18 -45.75 13.50
N THR A 814 11.84 -45.30 12.45
CA THR A 814 11.44 -45.59 11.06
C THR A 814 11.75 -47.05 10.68
N GLY A 815 10.81 -47.72 10.00
CA GLY A 815 11.06 -49.01 9.33
C GLY A 815 11.33 -50.19 10.28
N LYS A 816 10.88 -50.11 11.54
CA LYS A 816 10.96 -51.20 12.54
C LYS A 816 9.60 -51.72 13.01
N SER A 817 8.50 -51.20 12.46
CA SER A 817 7.13 -51.60 12.79
C SER A 817 6.74 -51.46 14.27
N LEU A 818 7.40 -50.56 15.01
CA LEU A 818 7.08 -50.23 16.40
C LEU A 818 6.30 -48.92 16.42
N ARG A 819 5.24 -48.85 17.24
CA ARG A 819 4.47 -47.63 17.49
C ARG A 819 5.14 -46.73 18.53
N VAL A 820 4.98 -45.42 18.35
CA VAL A 820 5.01 -44.44 19.44
C VAL A 820 3.72 -44.60 20.26
N GLU A 821 3.84 -44.52 21.58
CA GLU A 821 2.74 -44.64 22.54
C GLU A 821 2.55 -43.34 23.35
N ALA A 822 3.63 -42.61 23.65
CA ALA A 822 3.63 -41.32 24.34
C ALA A 822 4.74 -40.38 23.90
N LEU A 823 4.54 -39.08 24.16
CA LEU A 823 5.45 -37.97 23.91
C LEU A 823 5.88 -37.29 25.21
N TRP A 824 7.08 -36.73 25.18
CA TRP A 824 7.64 -35.81 26.16
C TRP A 824 8.36 -34.70 25.40
N ILE A 825 8.03 -33.43 25.66
CA ILE A 825 8.54 -32.28 24.91
C ILE A 825 8.76 -31.12 25.89
N ARG A 826 9.92 -30.47 25.84
CA ARG A 826 10.18 -29.22 26.57
C ARG A 826 10.98 -28.26 25.72
N LEU A 827 10.92 -26.99 26.08
CA LEU A 827 11.87 -25.99 25.61
C LEU A 827 13.17 -26.08 26.43
N THR A 828 14.20 -25.37 25.97
CA THR A 828 15.51 -25.25 26.63
C THR A 828 16.09 -23.86 26.31
N GLY A 829 17.08 -23.41 27.09
CA GLY A 829 17.69 -22.07 26.95
C GLY A 829 16.84 -20.96 27.57
N GLU A 830 17.04 -19.73 27.10
CA GLU A 830 16.20 -18.58 27.46
C GLU A 830 14.75 -18.75 26.97
N LEU A 831 14.55 -19.46 25.86
CA LEU A 831 13.23 -19.78 25.32
C LEU A 831 12.31 -20.54 26.32
N GLU A 832 12.88 -21.33 27.24
CA GLU A 832 12.11 -21.99 28.32
C GLU A 832 11.52 -20.99 29.33
N LYS A 833 12.07 -19.77 29.42
CA LYS A 833 11.59 -18.69 30.29
C LYS A 833 10.52 -17.85 29.60
N GLU A 834 10.64 -17.65 28.28
CA GLU A 834 9.74 -16.80 27.51
C GLU A 834 8.50 -17.52 26.96
N TYR A 835 8.53 -18.85 26.81
CA TYR A 835 7.41 -19.62 26.25
C TYR A 835 7.08 -20.87 27.08
N ASP A 836 5.86 -21.35 26.89
CA ASP A 836 5.36 -22.66 27.30
C ASP A 836 5.06 -23.48 26.03
N VAL A 837 5.49 -24.74 26.01
CA VAL A 837 5.15 -25.69 24.94
C VAL A 837 4.04 -26.62 25.43
N TYR A 838 2.89 -26.57 24.77
CA TYR A 838 1.72 -27.41 25.06
C TYR A 838 1.56 -28.45 23.97
N TYR A 839 1.22 -29.69 24.32
CA TYR A 839 1.06 -30.77 23.35
C TYR A 839 0.06 -31.83 23.80
N ARG A 840 -0.64 -32.43 22.84
CA ARG A 840 -1.58 -33.52 23.09
C ARG A 840 -1.45 -34.62 22.05
N ALA A 841 -1.88 -35.83 22.43
CA ALA A 841 -1.85 -37.01 21.58
C ALA A 841 -3.27 -37.46 21.21
N HIS A 842 -3.44 -37.93 19.97
CA HIS A 842 -4.56 -38.76 19.57
C HIS A 842 -4.11 -40.23 19.64
N ILE A 843 -4.68 -40.99 20.57
CA ILE A 843 -4.36 -42.41 20.74
C ILE A 843 -5.55 -43.30 20.42
N GLN A 844 -5.24 -44.54 20.02
CA GLN A 844 -6.23 -45.58 19.75
C GLN A 844 -7.26 -45.71 20.89
N ASN A 845 -8.53 -45.89 20.51
CA ASN A 845 -9.72 -46.04 21.37
C ASN A 845 -10.13 -44.79 22.20
N GLU A 846 -9.19 -43.96 22.67
CA GLU A 846 -9.50 -42.78 23.51
C GLU A 846 -9.67 -41.47 22.72
N GLY A 847 -9.16 -41.45 21.49
CA GLY A 847 -9.10 -40.27 20.61
C GLY A 847 -8.10 -39.22 21.11
N TRP A 848 -8.41 -37.93 20.90
CA TRP A 848 -7.64 -36.83 21.47
C TRP A 848 -7.72 -36.84 23.00
N LEU A 849 -6.55 -36.85 23.65
CA LEU A 849 -6.37 -36.62 25.07
C LEU A 849 -6.30 -35.12 25.40
N GLY A 850 -6.17 -34.78 26.69
CA GLY A 850 -5.91 -33.42 27.14
C GLY A 850 -4.52 -32.90 26.77
N TRP A 851 -4.26 -31.62 27.05
CA TRP A 851 -2.97 -30.98 26.83
C TRP A 851 -2.01 -31.25 28.00
N ALA A 852 -0.81 -31.74 27.68
CA ALA A 852 0.37 -31.69 28.53
C ALA A 852 1.17 -30.43 28.22
N SER A 853 2.11 -30.06 29.10
CA SER A 853 3.09 -29.00 28.81
C SER A 853 4.46 -29.27 29.45
N ASN A 854 5.49 -28.60 28.92
CA ASN A 854 6.81 -28.41 29.55
C ASN A 854 7.39 -29.67 30.23
N GLY A 855 7.53 -30.77 29.50
CA GLY A 855 8.09 -32.02 30.03
C GLY A 855 7.10 -32.90 30.81
N SER A 856 5.80 -32.62 30.75
CA SER A 856 4.74 -33.53 31.20
C SER A 856 4.44 -34.59 30.12
N TYR A 857 4.09 -35.83 30.48
CA TYR A 857 3.81 -36.85 29.45
C TYR A 857 2.47 -36.63 28.74
N ALA A 858 2.40 -36.95 27.44
CA ALA A 858 1.17 -37.00 26.65
C ALA A 858 1.03 -38.36 25.95
N GLY A 859 -0.17 -38.93 25.87
CA GLY A 859 -0.40 -40.27 25.26
C GLY A 859 -0.54 -41.38 26.31
N SER A 860 0.12 -42.53 26.10
CA SER A 860 0.02 -43.68 27.01
C SER A 860 1.31 -44.47 27.25
N SER A 861 1.37 -45.18 28.37
CA SER A 861 2.25 -46.36 28.54
C SER A 861 1.46 -47.49 29.18
N GLY A 862 1.96 -48.73 29.11
CA GLY A 862 1.31 -49.92 29.70
C GLY A 862 0.06 -50.42 28.95
N ARG A 863 -0.79 -49.52 28.44
CA ARG A 863 -2.03 -49.81 27.70
C ARG A 863 -1.83 -50.44 26.32
N SER A 864 -0.61 -50.39 25.76
CA SER A 864 -0.29 -50.86 24.41
C SER A 864 -1.07 -50.18 23.27
N PHE A 865 -1.65 -48.99 23.50
CA PHE A 865 -2.35 -48.21 22.49
C PHE A 865 -1.33 -47.46 21.61
N ARG A 866 -1.56 -47.46 20.30
CA ARG A 866 -0.79 -46.62 19.35
C ARG A 866 -1.17 -45.15 19.49
N MET A 867 -0.20 -44.28 19.31
CA MET A 867 -0.44 -42.92 18.86
C MET A 867 -0.76 -42.93 17.36
N GLU A 868 -1.77 -42.18 16.94
CA GLU A 868 -2.18 -42.04 15.54
C GLU A 868 -1.82 -40.65 15.00
N ALA A 869 -1.98 -39.61 15.85
CA ALA A 869 -1.56 -38.24 15.59
C ALA A 869 -1.17 -37.52 16.89
N PHE A 870 -0.57 -36.33 16.75
CA PHE A 870 -0.32 -35.38 17.84
C PHE A 870 -0.44 -33.92 17.36
N GLN A 871 -0.53 -33.00 18.31
CA GLN A 871 -0.60 -31.55 18.12
C GLN A 871 0.34 -30.87 19.12
N ILE A 872 0.98 -29.77 18.72
CA ILE A 872 1.86 -28.94 19.55
C ILE A 872 1.52 -27.46 19.35
N LYS A 873 1.42 -26.70 20.44
CA LYS A 873 1.34 -25.23 20.45
C LYS A 873 2.57 -24.68 21.18
N LEU A 874 3.11 -23.58 20.68
CA LEU A 874 3.96 -22.69 21.47
C LEU A 874 3.11 -21.49 21.93
N VAL A 875 3.26 -21.09 23.18
CA VAL A 875 2.45 -20.04 23.82
C VAL A 875 3.38 -19.15 24.66
N LYS A 876 3.27 -17.82 24.59
CA LYS A 876 4.12 -16.92 25.37
C LYS A 876 3.83 -17.06 26.88
N LYS A 877 4.86 -16.98 27.73
CA LYS A 877 4.75 -17.21 29.18
C LYS A 877 3.65 -16.35 29.80
N GLY A 878 2.72 -16.99 30.50
CA GLY A 878 1.62 -16.31 31.18
C GLY A 878 0.42 -15.91 30.29
N ALA A 879 0.44 -16.21 28.99
CA ALA A 879 -0.77 -16.20 28.17
C ALA A 879 -1.65 -17.43 28.49
N GLU A 880 -2.90 -17.46 27.99
CA GLU A 880 -3.87 -18.49 28.36
C GLU A 880 -3.46 -19.89 27.87
N ALA A 881 -3.50 -20.86 28.79
CA ALA A 881 -3.21 -22.25 28.50
C ALA A 881 -4.36 -22.92 27.72
N PRO A 882 -4.08 -23.73 26.68
CA PRO A 882 -5.12 -24.40 25.90
C PRO A 882 -5.90 -25.39 26.78
N SER A 883 -7.19 -25.12 26.98
CA SER A 883 -8.02 -25.83 27.94
C SER A 883 -8.46 -27.22 27.48
N SER A 884 -8.63 -28.14 28.44
CA SER A 884 -9.27 -29.45 28.23
C SER A 884 -9.71 -30.07 29.56
N THR A 885 -10.81 -30.82 29.56
CA THR A 885 -11.30 -31.59 30.71
C THR A 885 -10.81 -33.05 30.73
N LYS A 886 -10.12 -33.50 29.67
CA LYS A 886 -9.50 -34.84 29.60
C LYS A 886 -8.12 -34.85 30.26
N ALA A 887 -7.73 -36.01 30.79
CA ALA A 887 -6.31 -36.25 31.14
C ALA A 887 -5.44 -36.28 29.88
N ALA A 888 -4.23 -35.72 29.95
CA ALA A 888 -3.26 -35.73 28.84
C ALA A 888 -2.53 -37.07 28.69
N TYR A 889 -2.49 -37.87 29.75
CA TYR A 889 -1.73 -39.13 29.84
C TYR A 889 -2.54 -40.23 30.52
N VAL A 890 -2.46 -41.46 30.00
CA VAL A 890 -3.09 -42.64 30.59
C VAL A 890 -2.09 -43.78 30.78
N LYS A 891 -2.27 -44.57 31.85
CA LYS A 891 -1.38 -45.67 32.24
C LYS A 891 -2.20 -46.88 32.68
#